data_AF-A0A443S5S3-F1
#
_entry.id   AF-A0A443S5S3-F1
#
_cell.length_a   1.000
_cell.length_b   1.000
_cell.length_c   1.000
_cell.angle_alpha   90.00
_cell.angle_beta   90.00
_cell.angle_gamma   90.00
#
_symmetry.space_group_name_H-M   'P 1'
#
loop_
_entity.id
_entity.type
_entity.pdbx_description
1 polymer ?
#
loop_
_entity_poly.entity_id
_entity_poly.type
_entity_poly.pdbx_seq_one_letter_code
_entity_poly.pdbx_strand_id
1 'polypeptide(L)'
;MRLKKEDPLETMKFKLLCISVCLFFGVTSASENGTCVMRGKCGTFPTIIGDLPLPCVYDGPPEKLNDSSIIEQLSSLCPKLGLKENPTVCFDVDQLFYDNETHEETSDLRPIKVTTSKCNEPTGYGYNDTCSCMDCFASCPHKPKKPQPEPFEILGVDGMYIVMGCVYTLFVIISTIAFVVYFARKRREEATVLRTAYPNNGNDYVSAYRNPRVDNSDKPLKMSLVMLHVLLSFSEDSLPLAGRIFDESVVESSEVTNTKQSWGVSFEAFLSRMFSNWGRFVAKHPTSIIIIGVYTVVVMSMGLTKFDVITNPVDLWSSPKSLAREQKSNFDNNFGPFYRIEQIIIKHKDTKTIVHRNQTYSSIYDQNFLLKALKLQNRVMQLVAKDVYDNEVKLEDICFSPMANRKCAVQSPFTWFQNEEKNLFKTGDKNSNYLDHLSNCWASPFSINDTSVGLSCLGDYGGPALPNVALGGFDINKNNYANATALVITIVVNNHNNEYQVKRAMAWEKEYITFMKKAVIDFGENASIAFYSERSVEDELERQSQSDVSTIAISYLVMFAYVSIALGQFTSFSRLFVDSKICLGLTGVLIVLGSVFASIGFLSFCGVKATLIILEVIPFLILAVGVDNIFILVQAFQRDLSDGDEEIEEKVARVLGKVGPSLLISSVAESTCFFLGALSSMPAVRVFALNAAVALVVDFLLQMTVFVALLTLDWKRQKSMHFDLFCCFKHKALEETENENDPGLLYKFFETIYAPFLMKDVVRELVIIIFVGWLCSSIA
;
A
#
# COMPACT_ATOMS: atom_id res chain seq x y z
N MET A 1 -17.83 -48.58 31.79
CA MET A 1 -18.44 -49.65 32.63
C MET A 1 -17.37 -50.67 32.97
N ARG A 2 -17.08 -50.86 34.26
CA ARG A 2 -16.11 -51.84 34.79
C ARG A 2 -16.77 -53.22 34.91
N LEU A 3 -16.13 -54.28 34.40
CA LEU A 3 -16.24 -55.66 34.92
C LEU A 3 -14.87 -56.32 34.66
N LYS A 4 -13.99 -56.46 35.66
CA LYS A 4 -13.88 -57.45 36.77
C LYS A 4 -13.04 -58.66 36.34
N LYS A 5 -11.89 -58.78 37.00
CA LYS A 5 -10.85 -59.80 36.92
C LYS A 5 -11.26 -60.94 37.87
N GLU A 6 -11.22 -62.19 37.42
CA GLU A 6 -11.33 -63.38 38.27
C GLU A 6 -10.15 -64.31 38.02
N ASP A 7 -9.61 -64.83 39.11
CA ASP A 7 -8.37 -65.61 39.23
C ASP A 7 -8.54 -67.08 38.81
N PRO A 8 -7.44 -67.77 38.44
CA PRO A 8 -7.45 -69.09 37.82
C PRO A 8 -7.19 -70.18 38.86
N LEU A 9 -8.22 -70.89 39.32
CA LEU A 9 -7.99 -72.08 40.17
C LEU A 9 -8.96 -73.26 39.98
N GLU A 10 -9.99 -73.15 39.12
CA GLU A 10 -10.93 -74.25 38.88
C GLU A 10 -10.90 -74.86 37.46
N THR A 11 -10.02 -74.40 36.57
CA THR A 11 -9.87 -74.97 35.21
C THR A 11 -8.78 -76.04 35.11
N MET A 12 -8.12 -76.40 36.22
CA MET A 12 -6.99 -77.34 36.23
C MET A 12 -7.35 -78.80 36.49
N LYS A 13 -8.58 -79.10 36.95
CA LYS A 13 -9.01 -80.49 37.25
C LYS A 13 -9.85 -81.17 36.16
N PHE A 14 -10.32 -80.43 35.16
CA PHE A 14 -11.04 -81.02 34.01
C PHE A 14 -10.13 -81.28 32.80
N LYS A 15 -8.94 -80.66 32.76
CA LYS A 15 -7.95 -80.83 31.67
C LYS A 15 -7.02 -82.03 31.83
N LEU A 16 -6.92 -82.64 33.02
CA LEU A 16 -6.04 -83.80 33.24
C LEU A 16 -6.65 -85.16 32.81
N LEU A 17 -7.96 -85.24 32.59
CA LEU A 17 -8.63 -86.50 32.21
C LEU A 17 -8.81 -86.67 30.69
N CYS A 18 -8.61 -85.61 29.89
CA CYS A 18 -8.73 -85.67 28.42
C CYS A 18 -7.38 -85.85 27.67
N ILE A 19 -6.24 -85.84 28.38
CA ILE A 19 -4.91 -85.94 27.75
C ILE A 19 -4.48 -87.40 27.50
N SER A 20 -5.18 -88.39 28.03
CA SER A 20 -4.79 -89.81 27.88
C SER A 20 -5.43 -90.57 26.69
N VAL A 21 -6.31 -89.94 25.89
CA VAL A 21 -7.06 -90.67 24.82
C VAL A 21 -6.89 -90.08 23.41
N CYS A 22 -6.18 -88.97 23.23
CA CYS A 22 -5.94 -88.37 21.90
C CYS A 22 -4.54 -88.64 21.31
N LEU A 23 -3.84 -89.69 21.76
CA LEU A 23 -2.52 -90.07 21.23
C LEU A 23 -2.56 -91.08 20.06
N PHE A 24 -3.73 -91.42 19.54
CA PHE A 24 -3.85 -92.25 18.34
C PHE A 24 -4.88 -91.63 17.38
N PHE A 25 -4.39 -91.21 16.20
CA PHE A 25 -5.09 -90.57 15.08
C PHE A 25 -5.27 -89.04 15.15
N GLY A 26 -4.17 -88.35 14.85
CA GLY A 26 -4.17 -86.99 14.34
C GLY A 26 -2.82 -86.74 13.69
N VAL A 27 -2.71 -86.98 12.38
CA VAL A 27 -1.55 -86.57 11.60
C VAL A 27 -1.59 -85.05 11.56
N THR A 28 -0.98 -84.40 12.54
CA THR A 28 -0.54 -83.02 12.42
C THR A 28 0.69 -83.07 11.53
N SER A 29 0.53 -82.70 10.25
CA SER A 29 1.67 -82.32 9.41
C SER A 29 2.24 -81.03 10.00
N ALA A 30 3.10 -81.18 11.00
CA ALA A 30 3.93 -80.10 11.49
C ALA A 30 4.81 -79.66 10.31
N SER A 31 4.67 -78.41 9.87
CA SER A 31 5.64 -77.77 8.98
C SER A 31 6.97 -77.71 9.72
N GLU A 32 7.86 -78.66 9.47
CA GLU A 32 9.24 -78.60 9.95
C GLU A 32 10.01 -77.49 9.21
N ASN A 33 11.04 -76.94 9.84
CA ASN A 33 11.90 -75.94 9.21
C ASN A 33 12.51 -76.50 7.91
N GLY A 34 12.18 -75.91 6.76
CA GLY A 34 12.75 -76.30 5.46
C GLY A 34 11.84 -77.13 4.55
N THR A 35 10.53 -77.14 4.76
CA THR A 35 9.53 -77.66 3.79
C THR A 35 8.82 -76.51 3.06
N CYS A 36 8.53 -76.71 1.79
CA CYS A 36 7.72 -75.82 0.97
C CYS A 36 6.23 -76.12 1.17
N VAL A 37 5.33 -75.21 0.78
CA VAL A 37 3.86 -75.41 0.83
C VAL A 37 3.24 -75.46 -0.57
N MET A 38 3.91 -74.84 -1.54
CA MET A 38 3.45 -74.77 -2.92
C MET A 38 4.61 -74.69 -3.90
N ARG A 39 4.48 -75.34 -5.07
CA ARG A 39 5.50 -75.39 -6.14
C ARG A 39 4.87 -75.84 -7.46
N GLY A 40 5.21 -75.19 -8.57
CA GLY A 40 4.63 -75.45 -9.89
C GLY A 40 3.24 -74.83 -10.11
N LYS A 41 2.71 -74.93 -11.33
CA LYS A 41 1.41 -74.36 -11.76
C LYS A 41 0.40 -75.46 -12.07
N CYS A 42 -0.77 -75.45 -11.41
CA CYS A 42 -1.78 -76.50 -11.52
C CYS A 42 -3.10 -76.04 -12.17
N GLY A 43 -3.29 -74.75 -12.38
CA GLY A 43 -4.52 -74.23 -12.98
C GLY A 43 -4.47 -72.74 -13.25
N THR A 44 -5.62 -72.15 -13.59
CA THR A 44 -5.78 -70.70 -13.67
C THR A 44 -6.99 -70.20 -12.90
N PHE A 45 -6.87 -69.02 -12.29
CA PHE A 45 -7.91 -68.29 -11.59
C PHE A 45 -8.38 -67.11 -12.45
N PRO A 46 -9.65 -67.05 -12.87
CA PRO A 46 -10.14 -65.98 -13.73
C PRO A 46 -10.25 -64.66 -12.96
N THR A 47 -9.67 -63.58 -13.48
CA THR A 47 -9.84 -62.22 -12.96
C THR A 47 -10.25 -61.23 -14.03
N ILE A 48 -10.61 -60.01 -13.60
CA ILE A 48 -11.06 -58.90 -14.46
C ILE A 48 -9.98 -58.49 -15.48
N ILE A 49 -8.70 -58.84 -15.26
CA ILE A 49 -7.55 -58.46 -16.09
C ILE A 49 -6.95 -59.69 -16.84
N GLY A 50 -7.52 -60.90 -16.66
CA GLY A 50 -7.09 -62.14 -17.33
C GLY A 50 -7.04 -63.37 -16.40
N ASP A 51 -6.77 -64.54 -16.97
CA ASP A 51 -6.62 -65.81 -16.24
C ASP A 51 -5.24 -65.91 -15.57
N LEU A 52 -5.18 -65.88 -14.23
CA LEU A 52 -3.93 -65.97 -13.46
C LEU A 52 -3.51 -67.41 -13.19
N PRO A 53 -2.20 -67.74 -13.15
CA PRO A 53 -1.73 -69.08 -12.80
C PRO A 53 -1.92 -69.40 -11.30
N LEU A 54 -2.54 -70.53 -10.97
CA LEU A 54 -2.71 -71.01 -9.59
C LEU A 54 -1.54 -71.95 -9.21
N PRO A 55 -0.84 -71.71 -8.08
CA PRO A 55 0.24 -72.58 -7.63
C PRO A 55 -0.28 -73.93 -7.13
N CYS A 56 0.47 -75.01 -7.35
CA CYS A 56 0.12 -76.34 -6.82
C CYS A 56 0.52 -76.45 -5.35
N VAL A 57 -0.28 -77.15 -4.53
CA VAL A 57 0.12 -77.57 -3.18
C VAL A 57 1.29 -78.56 -3.26
N TYR A 58 2.36 -78.28 -2.53
CA TYR A 58 3.60 -79.06 -2.49
C TYR A 58 4.23 -78.96 -1.10
N ASP A 59 4.13 -80.03 -0.32
CA ASP A 59 4.65 -80.11 1.07
C ASP A 59 6.07 -80.73 1.15
N GLY A 60 6.83 -80.71 0.05
CA GLY A 60 8.17 -81.33 -0.04
C GLY A 60 9.34 -80.38 0.30
N PRO A 61 10.59 -80.88 0.31
CA PRO A 61 11.77 -80.04 0.54
C PRO A 61 12.07 -79.12 -0.65
N PRO A 62 12.75 -77.97 -0.46
CA PRO A 62 13.12 -77.07 -1.54
C PRO A 62 14.13 -77.73 -2.49
N GLU A 63 13.89 -77.66 -3.80
CA GLU A 63 14.80 -78.22 -4.81
C GLU A 63 15.77 -77.16 -5.35
N LYS A 64 16.86 -77.63 -5.97
CA LYS A 64 17.91 -76.78 -6.55
C LYS A 64 17.41 -76.09 -7.82
N LEU A 65 17.64 -74.78 -7.91
CA LEU A 65 17.46 -74.02 -9.14
C LEU A 65 18.74 -74.14 -9.99
N ASN A 66 18.64 -74.75 -11.17
CA ASN A 66 19.79 -75.03 -12.04
C ASN A 66 19.96 -74.02 -13.20
N ASP A 67 19.00 -73.11 -13.42
CA ASP A 67 19.05 -72.14 -14.51
C ASP A 67 19.82 -70.87 -14.10
N SER A 68 21.01 -70.68 -14.66
CA SER A 68 21.88 -69.55 -14.36
C SER A 68 21.29 -68.19 -14.75
N SER A 69 20.46 -68.12 -15.81
CA SER A 69 19.83 -66.86 -16.23
C SER A 69 18.81 -66.37 -15.21
N ILE A 70 18.12 -67.29 -14.55
CA ILE A 70 17.08 -67.00 -13.58
C ILE A 70 17.71 -66.66 -12.23
N ILE A 71 18.79 -67.34 -11.85
CA ILE A 71 19.57 -66.99 -10.67
C ILE A 71 20.07 -65.54 -10.76
N GLU A 72 20.50 -65.08 -11.95
CA GLU A 72 20.93 -63.71 -12.18
C GLU A 72 19.75 -62.71 -12.10
N GLN A 73 18.62 -63.01 -12.73
CA GLN A 73 17.40 -62.18 -12.61
C GLN A 73 16.88 -62.11 -11.18
N LEU A 74 16.88 -63.22 -10.43
CA LEU A 74 16.39 -63.26 -9.06
C LEU A 74 17.35 -62.55 -8.09
N SER A 75 18.65 -62.63 -8.35
CA SER A 75 19.67 -61.83 -7.67
C SER A 75 19.44 -60.32 -7.90
N SER A 76 18.97 -59.94 -9.10
CA SER A 76 18.62 -58.55 -9.41
C SER A 76 17.29 -58.09 -8.78
N LEU A 77 16.26 -58.94 -8.76
CA LEU A 77 14.93 -58.63 -8.24
C LEU A 77 14.89 -58.61 -6.71
N CYS A 78 15.53 -59.59 -6.08
CA CYS A 78 15.49 -59.78 -4.63
C CYS A 78 16.89 -60.13 -4.08
N PRO A 79 17.84 -59.18 -4.05
CA PRO A 79 19.22 -59.41 -3.61
C PRO A 79 19.34 -59.91 -2.16
N LYS A 80 18.32 -59.65 -1.31
CA LYS A 80 18.25 -60.14 0.08
C LYS A 80 18.08 -61.66 0.20
N LEU A 81 17.65 -62.36 -0.84
CA LEU A 81 17.58 -63.84 -0.81
C LEU A 81 18.97 -64.50 -0.82
N GLY A 82 20.05 -63.75 -1.12
CA GLY A 82 21.43 -64.20 -0.92
C GLY A 82 21.75 -65.52 -1.64
N LEU A 83 21.23 -65.71 -2.85
CA LEU A 83 21.39 -66.92 -3.64
C LEU A 83 22.89 -67.17 -3.91
N LYS A 84 23.46 -68.21 -3.30
CA LYS A 84 24.81 -68.71 -3.62
C LYS A 84 24.74 -69.67 -4.82
N GLU A 85 25.88 -70.06 -5.38
CA GLU A 85 25.94 -71.12 -6.41
C GLU A 85 25.16 -72.36 -5.95
N ASN A 86 24.10 -72.72 -6.68
CA ASN A 86 23.08 -73.75 -6.39
C ASN A 86 22.09 -73.45 -5.22
N PRO A 87 21.21 -72.43 -5.35
CA PRO A 87 20.21 -72.16 -4.31
C PRO A 87 19.09 -73.19 -4.32
N THR A 88 18.66 -73.64 -3.14
CA THR A 88 17.45 -74.46 -2.96
C THR A 88 16.26 -73.54 -2.72
N VAL A 89 15.26 -73.56 -3.61
CA VAL A 89 14.09 -72.67 -3.58
C VAL A 89 12.79 -73.45 -3.67
N CYS A 90 11.71 -72.86 -3.16
CA CYS A 90 10.38 -73.47 -3.14
C CYS A 90 9.51 -73.16 -4.36
N PHE A 91 9.95 -72.30 -5.27
CA PHE A 91 9.17 -71.89 -6.45
C PHE A 91 9.82 -72.39 -7.74
N ASP A 92 9.01 -72.54 -8.77
CA ASP A 92 9.41 -72.84 -10.15
C ASP A 92 9.43 -71.55 -11.00
N VAL A 93 10.05 -71.61 -12.18
CA VAL A 93 10.25 -70.47 -13.10
C VAL A 93 8.94 -69.76 -13.46
N ASP A 94 7.86 -70.53 -13.58
CA ASP A 94 6.53 -70.03 -13.98
C ASP A 94 5.74 -69.37 -12.84
N GLN A 95 6.24 -69.42 -11.60
CA GLN A 95 5.60 -68.85 -10.40
C GLN A 95 6.12 -67.45 -10.03
N LEU A 96 6.99 -66.87 -10.86
CA LEU A 96 7.74 -65.64 -10.55
C LEU A 96 6.94 -64.34 -10.53
N PHE A 97 5.60 -64.39 -10.62
CA PHE A 97 4.75 -63.21 -10.48
C PHE A 97 3.51 -63.47 -9.62
N TYR A 98 3.59 -62.85 -8.44
CA TYR A 98 2.53 -62.44 -7.52
C TYR A 98 1.88 -63.50 -6.60
N ASP A 99 1.65 -63.04 -5.38
CA ASP A 99 1.18 -63.73 -4.19
C ASP A 99 -0.01 -62.96 -3.63
N ASN A 100 -1.13 -63.63 -3.38
CA ASN A 100 -2.14 -63.15 -2.43
C ASN A 100 -3.10 -64.28 -2.09
N GLU A 101 -3.11 -64.71 -0.84
CA GLU A 101 -4.34 -64.78 -0.05
C GLU A 101 -4.02 -64.97 1.44
N THR A 102 -4.80 -64.31 2.30
CA THR A 102 -4.70 -64.33 3.75
C THR A 102 -5.47 -65.51 4.33
N HIS A 103 -4.83 -66.30 5.20
CA HIS A 103 -5.52 -67.28 6.05
C HIS A 103 -5.31 -66.98 7.55
N GLU A 104 -6.36 -67.28 8.32
CA GLU A 104 -6.50 -67.01 9.76
C GLU A 104 -5.50 -67.79 10.63
N GLU A 105 -5.13 -67.15 11.74
CA GLU A 105 -4.14 -67.59 12.72
C GLU A 105 -4.55 -68.89 13.44
N THR A 106 -3.68 -69.90 13.38
CA THR A 106 -3.63 -70.99 14.38
C THR A 106 -2.23 -71.10 14.99
N SER A 107 -2.18 -71.59 16.22
CA SER A 107 -1.28 -71.17 17.30
C SER A 107 0.14 -71.75 17.30
N ASP A 108 0.78 -71.97 16.15
CA ASP A 108 2.21 -72.34 16.09
C ASP A 108 2.99 -71.74 14.89
N LEU A 109 2.36 -70.88 14.07
CA LEU A 109 3.05 -70.16 12.99
C LEU A 109 3.84 -68.97 13.53
N ARG A 110 5.15 -68.89 13.22
CA ARG A 110 5.99 -67.72 13.52
C ARG A 110 5.99 -66.77 12.32
N PRO A 111 5.55 -65.51 12.44
CA PRO A 111 5.63 -64.54 11.35
C PRO A 111 7.10 -64.31 10.94
N ILE A 112 7.34 -64.17 9.64
CA ILE A 112 8.69 -64.00 9.10
C ILE A 112 9.30 -62.69 9.60
N LYS A 113 10.44 -62.79 10.31
CA LYS A 113 11.17 -61.62 10.81
C LYS A 113 12.26 -61.25 9.81
N VAL A 114 11.92 -60.42 8.83
CA VAL A 114 12.85 -59.93 7.81
C VAL A 114 13.59 -58.69 8.31
N THR A 115 14.85 -58.51 7.92
CA THR A 115 15.59 -57.27 8.13
C THR A 115 15.08 -56.18 7.17
N THR A 116 14.33 -55.23 7.70
CA THR A 116 13.89 -54.03 6.98
C THR A 116 14.99 -52.96 7.02
N SER A 117 15.17 -52.25 5.90
CA SER A 117 16.12 -51.13 5.83
C SER A 117 15.36 -49.85 6.16
N LYS A 118 15.91 -49.01 7.04
CA LYS A 118 15.31 -47.69 7.29
C LYS A 118 15.58 -46.79 6.10
N CYS A 119 14.68 -45.84 5.85
CA CYS A 119 14.82 -44.90 4.75
C CYS A 119 16.05 -43.97 4.87
N ASN A 120 16.54 -43.74 6.09
CA ASN A 120 17.71 -42.91 6.38
C ASN A 120 19.01 -43.72 6.47
N GLU A 121 18.96 -45.02 6.20
CA GLU A 121 20.09 -45.93 6.21
C GLU A 121 20.30 -46.47 4.79
N PRO A 122 21.56 -46.51 4.28
CA PRO A 122 21.83 -47.06 2.96
C PRO A 122 21.52 -48.57 2.95
N THR A 123 21.04 -49.07 1.81
CA THR A 123 20.62 -50.47 1.68
C THR A 123 21.79 -51.45 1.66
N GLY A 124 23.01 -50.98 1.37
CA GLY A 124 24.25 -51.76 1.47
C GLY A 124 24.54 -52.71 0.30
N TYR A 125 23.77 -52.66 -0.78
CA TYR A 125 23.89 -53.54 -1.96
C TYR A 125 24.22 -52.75 -3.24
N GLY A 126 25.38 -52.09 -3.26
CA GLY A 126 25.89 -51.37 -4.44
C GLY A 126 25.31 -49.96 -4.68
N TYR A 127 24.27 -49.58 -3.93
CA TYR A 127 23.74 -48.21 -3.88
C TYR A 127 23.92 -47.64 -2.47
N ASN A 128 24.70 -46.56 -2.37
CA ASN A 128 24.98 -45.86 -1.11
C ASN A 128 23.97 -44.75 -0.80
N ASP A 129 22.97 -44.56 -1.66
CA ASP A 129 22.01 -43.48 -1.52
C ASP A 129 20.95 -43.82 -0.47
N THR A 130 20.66 -42.85 0.40
CA THR A 130 19.54 -42.87 1.33
C THR A 130 18.33 -42.17 0.70
N CYS A 131 17.13 -42.46 1.19
CA CYS A 131 15.94 -41.74 0.74
C CYS A 131 16.07 -40.27 1.09
N SER A 132 15.68 -39.41 0.14
CA SER A 132 15.63 -37.97 0.36
C SER A 132 14.66 -37.64 1.51
N CYS A 133 14.86 -36.49 2.16
CA CYS A 133 13.92 -35.96 3.16
C CYS A 133 12.49 -35.77 2.60
N MET A 134 12.35 -35.59 1.29
CA MET A 134 11.06 -35.46 0.62
C MET A 134 10.30 -36.79 0.59
N ASP A 135 11.01 -37.90 0.44
CA ASP A 135 10.44 -39.25 0.40
C ASP A 135 10.39 -39.92 1.78
N CYS A 136 11.25 -39.48 2.70
CA CYS A 136 11.25 -39.91 4.09
C CYS A 136 11.55 -38.79 5.08
N PHE A 137 10.56 -38.46 5.91
CA PHE A 137 10.71 -37.42 6.93
C PHE A 137 11.81 -37.73 7.96
N ALA A 138 12.11 -39.00 8.21
CA ALA A 138 13.20 -39.40 9.13
C ALA A 138 14.60 -39.06 8.60
N SER A 139 14.74 -38.77 7.30
CA SER A 139 15.98 -38.26 6.69
C SER A 139 16.10 -36.73 6.77
N CYS A 140 15.08 -36.02 7.27
CA CYS A 140 15.09 -34.56 7.33
C CYS A 140 15.97 -34.04 8.48
N PRO A 141 16.88 -33.07 8.23
CA PRO A 141 17.55 -32.37 9.30
C PRO A 141 16.53 -31.51 10.08
N HIS A 142 16.57 -31.56 11.41
CA HIS A 142 15.81 -30.64 12.24
C HIS A 142 16.30 -29.20 12.00
N LYS A 143 15.55 -28.42 11.21
CA LYS A 143 15.84 -26.98 11.05
C LYS A 143 15.47 -26.25 12.34
N PRO A 144 16.38 -25.46 12.95
CA PRO A 144 15.99 -24.56 14.02
C PRO A 144 15.01 -23.52 13.47
N LYS A 145 13.96 -23.19 14.23
CA LYS A 145 13.07 -22.07 13.90
C LYS A 145 13.93 -20.80 13.88
N LYS A 146 13.86 -20.02 12.80
CA LYS A 146 14.50 -18.69 12.77
C LYS A 146 13.97 -17.89 13.96
N PRO A 147 14.83 -17.33 14.83
CA PRO A 147 14.35 -16.44 15.88
C PRO A 147 13.69 -15.25 15.21
N GLN A 148 12.45 -14.94 15.62
CA GLN A 148 11.81 -13.69 15.23
C GLN A 148 12.54 -12.55 15.95
N PRO A 149 12.69 -11.36 15.34
CA PRO A 149 13.21 -10.20 16.05
C PRO A 149 12.30 -9.92 17.25
N GLU A 150 12.86 -9.95 18.45
CA GLU A 150 12.13 -9.57 19.65
C GLU A 150 11.86 -8.06 19.60
N PRO A 151 10.62 -7.61 19.87
CA PRO A 151 10.34 -6.19 19.95
C PRO A 151 11.18 -5.55 21.08
N PHE A 152 11.64 -4.32 20.86
CA PHE A 152 12.36 -3.56 21.89
C PHE A 152 11.36 -3.19 22.99
N GLU A 153 11.27 -4.01 24.03
CA GLU A 153 10.35 -3.80 25.16
C GLU A 153 11.11 -3.46 26.44
N ILE A 154 10.65 -2.43 27.14
CA ILE A 154 11.08 -2.11 28.51
C ILE A 154 9.83 -2.19 29.38
N LEU A 155 9.86 -3.00 30.45
CA LEU A 155 8.72 -3.18 31.37
C LEU A 155 7.40 -3.62 30.69
N GLY A 156 7.48 -4.33 29.55
CA GLY A 156 6.31 -4.82 28.81
C GLY A 156 5.58 -3.75 27.96
N VAL A 157 6.25 -2.62 27.70
CA VAL A 157 5.81 -1.56 26.78
C VAL A 157 6.93 -1.33 25.75
N ASP A 158 6.58 -0.86 24.53
CA ASP A 158 7.58 -0.48 23.54
C ASP A 158 8.57 0.54 24.16
N GLY A 159 9.85 0.18 24.11
CA GLY A 159 10.91 0.93 24.75
C GLY A 159 11.06 2.34 24.19
N MET A 160 10.58 2.62 22.97
CA MET A 160 10.57 3.98 22.41
C MET A 160 9.67 4.94 23.18
N TYR A 161 8.51 4.49 23.67
CA TYR A 161 7.63 5.31 24.51
C TYR A 161 8.30 5.69 25.84
N ILE A 162 9.01 4.74 26.45
CA ILE A 162 9.69 4.97 27.72
C ILE A 162 10.89 5.90 27.51
N VAL A 163 11.70 5.67 26.48
CA VAL A 163 12.86 6.51 26.17
C VAL A 163 12.41 7.95 25.89
N MET A 164 11.42 8.16 25.01
CA MET A 164 10.95 9.51 24.68
C MET A 164 10.20 10.16 25.84
N GLY A 165 9.47 9.39 26.66
CA GLY A 165 8.88 9.89 27.90
C GLY A 165 9.92 10.36 28.92
N CYS A 166 11.04 9.63 29.05
CA CYS A 166 12.17 10.04 29.89
C CYS A 166 12.86 11.30 29.33
N VAL A 167 13.07 11.38 28.02
CA VAL A 167 13.65 12.57 27.37
C VAL A 167 12.77 13.79 27.58
N TYR A 168 11.45 13.66 27.40
CA TYR A 168 10.49 14.73 27.61
C TYR A 168 10.44 15.18 29.08
N THR A 169 10.39 14.24 30.03
CA THR A 169 10.37 14.60 31.46
C THR A 169 11.67 15.30 31.89
N LEU A 170 12.82 14.85 31.39
CA LEU A 170 14.10 15.52 31.61
C LEU A 170 14.12 16.93 31.00
N PHE A 171 13.62 17.09 29.76
CA PHE A 171 13.49 18.40 29.12
C PHE A 171 12.60 19.35 29.93
N VAL A 172 11.42 18.90 30.39
CA VAL A 172 10.52 19.72 31.23
C VAL A 172 11.18 20.13 32.54
N ILE A 173 11.91 19.22 33.21
CA ILE A 173 12.63 19.54 34.44
C ILE A 173 13.72 20.58 34.18
N ILE A 174 14.53 20.41 33.13
CA ILE A 174 15.61 21.37 32.80
C ILE A 174 15.03 22.73 32.40
N SER A 175 13.99 22.76 31.56
CA SER A 175 13.36 23.99 31.07
C SER A 175 12.71 24.77 32.20
N THR A 176 11.99 24.09 33.11
CA THR A 176 11.39 24.73 34.29
C THR A 176 12.43 25.26 35.27
N ILE A 177 13.54 24.55 35.50
CA ILE A 177 14.66 25.05 36.33
C ILE A 177 15.29 26.29 35.68
N ALA A 178 15.59 26.23 34.38
CA ALA A 178 16.15 27.35 33.64
C ALA A 178 15.22 28.59 33.69
N PHE A 179 13.91 28.39 33.54
CA PHE A 179 12.91 29.43 33.64
C PHE A 179 12.84 30.05 35.04
N VAL A 180 12.87 29.24 36.10
CA VAL A 180 12.89 29.72 37.50
C VAL A 180 14.16 30.52 37.78
N VAL A 181 15.33 30.05 37.31
CA VAL A 181 16.61 30.75 37.46
C VAL A 181 16.61 32.07 36.70
N TYR A 182 16.11 32.08 35.46
CA TYR A 182 15.94 33.29 34.65
C TYR A 182 15.03 34.31 35.34
N PHE A 183 13.87 33.88 35.82
CA PHE A 183 12.92 34.76 36.50
C PHE A 183 13.48 35.29 37.83
N ALA A 184 14.23 34.47 38.57
CA ALA A 184 14.92 34.89 39.79
C ALA A 184 16.03 35.91 39.51
N ARG A 185 16.81 35.73 38.43
CA ARG A 185 17.83 36.68 37.98
C ARG A 185 17.20 38.00 37.54
N LYS A 186 16.17 37.95 36.70
CA LYS A 186 15.41 39.13 36.24
C LYS A 186 14.86 39.94 37.42
N ARG A 187 14.20 39.28 38.38
CA ARG A 187 13.75 39.94 39.63
C ARG A 187 14.88 40.57 40.43
N ARG A 188 16.05 39.90 40.50
CA ARG A 188 17.21 40.40 41.24
C ARG A 188 17.83 41.62 40.56
N GLU A 189 17.91 41.63 39.23
CA GLU A 189 18.37 42.77 38.44
C GLU A 189 17.40 43.95 38.56
N GLU A 190 16.09 43.73 38.41
CA GLU A 190 15.06 44.76 38.61
C GLU A 190 15.14 45.37 40.03
N ALA A 191 15.31 44.54 41.07
CA ALA A 191 15.48 45.01 42.45
C ALA A 191 16.80 45.77 42.68
N THR A 192 17.86 45.44 41.92
CA THR A 192 19.16 46.13 42.01
C THR A 192 19.10 47.49 41.32
N VAL A 193 18.46 47.57 40.15
CA VAL A 193 18.21 48.83 39.43
C VAL A 193 17.34 49.78 40.25
N LEU A 194 16.28 49.28 40.90
CA LEU A 194 15.44 50.07 41.81
C LEU A 194 16.20 50.61 43.03
N ARG A 195 17.12 49.81 43.61
CA ARG A 195 18.00 50.28 44.70
C ARG A 195 19.00 51.35 44.26
N THR A 196 19.50 51.28 43.02
CA THR A 196 20.39 52.31 42.48
C THR A 196 19.65 53.58 42.02
N ALA A 197 18.37 53.48 41.67
CA ALA A 197 17.55 54.61 41.25
C ALA A 197 17.06 55.48 42.44
N TYR A 198 16.93 54.91 43.64
CA TYR A 198 16.56 55.63 44.86
C TYR A 198 17.55 55.34 46.01
N PRO A 199 18.69 56.05 46.06
CA PRO A 199 19.61 55.93 47.19
C PRO A 199 19.17 56.90 48.30
N ASN A 200 18.64 56.33 49.39
CA ASN A 200 18.33 56.95 50.70
C ASN A 200 17.02 57.78 50.76
N ASN A 201 16.12 57.61 51.73
CA ASN A 201 16.33 57.39 53.16
C ASN A 201 15.52 56.23 53.74
N GLY A 202 16.09 55.60 54.77
CA GLY A 202 15.44 54.59 55.59
C GLY A 202 14.32 55.15 56.47
N ASN A 203 13.40 54.25 56.82
CA ASN A 203 12.38 54.33 57.88
C ASN A 203 10.90 54.53 57.50
N ASP A 204 10.47 54.25 56.27
CA ASP A 204 9.03 54.01 56.01
C ASP A 204 8.84 52.92 54.92
N TYR A 205 9.02 51.65 55.30
CA TYR A 205 8.92 50.51 54.37
C TYR A 205 7.65 49.66 54.51
N VAL A 206 6.64 50.08 55.29
CA VAL A 206 5.46 49.23 55.58
C VAL A 206 4.13 49.77 55.02
N SER A 207 4.04 50.99 54.49
CA SER A 207 2.75 51.58 54.08
C SER A 207 2.44 51.64 52.58
N ALA A 208 3.40 51.37 51.68
CA ALA A 208 3.19 51.57 50.23
C ALA A 208 2.61 50.37 49.44
N TYR A 209 2.25 49.26 50.11
CA TYR A 209 1.65 48.09 49.45
C TYR A 209 0.14 48.21 49.18
N ARG A 210 -0.48 49.37 49.43
CA ARG A 210 -1.93 49.55 49.29
C ARG A 210 -2.26 50.67 48.30
N ASN A 211 -2.47 50.27 47.04
CA ASN A 211 -2.94 51.02 45.86
C ASN A 211 -1.96 51.99 45.18
N PRO A 212 -1.88 51.88 43.84
CA PRO A 212 -1.81 53.07 43.01
C PRO A 212 -2.91 53.05 41.94
N ARG A 213 -3.84 54.01 42.05
CA ARG A 213 -4.44 54.68 40.89
C ARG A 213 -3.65 55.96 40.64
N VAL A 214 -3.70 56.39 39.39
CA VAL A 214 -3.40 57.74 38.84
C VAL A 214 -2.03 57.89 38.15
N ASP A 215 -2.11 57.69 36.83
CA ASP A 215 -1.91 58.66 35.73
C ASP A 215 -0.52 59.15 35.30
N ASN A 216 -0.41 59.25 33.97
CA ASN A 216 0.73 59.58 33.13
C ASN A 216 1.25 61.01 33.32
N SER A 217 2.57 61.19 33.29
CA SER A 217 3.26 62.16 32.43
C SER A 217 4.79 62.06 32.55
N ASP A 218 5.43 62.09 31.38
CA ASP A 218 6.82 62.46 31.07
C ASP A 218 8.01 61.56 31.44
N LYS A 219 8.71 61.10 30.37
CA LYS A 219 10.03 60.42 30.36
C LYS A 219 11.15 61.40 30.73
N PRO A 220 12.38 60.93 31.09
CA PRO A 220 13.42 60.65 30.09
C PRO A 220 14.25 59.37 30.37
N LEU A 221 14.58 58.55 29.37
CA LEU A 221 15.77 58.69 28.52
C LEU A 221 17.11 58.53 29.29
N LYS A 222 17.49 57.29 29.67
CA LYS A 222 18.90 56.89 29.96
C LYS A 222 19.15 55.39 30.20
N MET A 223 18.15 54.52 30.08
CA MET A 223 18.27 53.08 30.38
C MET A 223 18.38 52.19 29.12
N SER A 224 18.91 52.72 28.02
CA SER A 224 18.95 52.01 26.73
C SER A 224 20.35 51.54 26.30
N LEU A 225 21.43 51.98 26.95
CA LEU A 225 22.80 51.76 26.42
C LEU A 225 23.51 50.55 27.03
N VAL A 226 23.13 50.12 28.24
CA VAL A 226 23.74 48.97 28.93
C VAL A 226 23.10 47.63 28.52
N MET A 227 21.80 47.64 28.21
CA MET A 227 21.08 46.45 27.71
C MET A 227 21.49 46.07 26.28
N LEU A 228 21.96 47.04 25.49
CA LEU A 228 22.43 46.83 24.11
C LEU A 228 23.76 46.08 24.04
N HIS A 229 24.66 46.25 25.02
CA HIS A 229 25.97 45.60 25.03
C HIS A 229 25.92 44.12 25.45
N VAL A 230 24.91 43.73 26.23
CA VAL A 230 24.71 42.34 26.69
C VAL A 230 23.96 41.50 25.65
N LEU A 231 23.01 42.10 24.91
CA LEU A 231 22.30 41.42 23.83
C LEU A 231 23.17 41.14 22.59
N LEU A 232 24.26 41.90 22.38
CA LEU A 232 25.18 41.70 21.25
C LEU A 232 26.25 40.61 21.46
N SER A 233 26.26 39.94 22.62
CA SER A 233 27.23 38.86 22.93
C SER A 233 26.73 37.45 22.55
N PHE A 234 25.50 37.32 22.06
CA PHE A 234 24.89 36.06 21.64
C PHE A 234 24.21 36.24 20.26
N SER A 235 24.95 35.96 19.18
CA SER A 235 24.43 35.76 17.81
C SER A 235 24.80 34.32 17.42
N GLU A 236 24.05 33.52 16.66
CA GLU A 236 23.32 33.69 15.39
C GLU A 236 22.04 32.81 15.48
N ASP A 237 20.83 33.16 15.05
CA ASP A 237 20.33 33.47 13.71
C ASP A 237 18.87 33.98 13.79
N SER A 238 18.38 34.63 12.73
CA SER A 238 16.97 34.92 12.35
C SER A 238 16.32 36.30 12.69
N LEU A 239 16.40 37.17 11.66
CA LEU A 239 15.42 38.11 11.04
C LEU A 239 14.52 39.12 11.83
N PRO A 240 14.17 40.25 11.18
CA PRO A 240 13.85 41.53 11.80
C PRO A 240 12.35 41.86 11.77
N LEU A 241 11.80 42.27 12.92
CA LEU A 241 10.48 42.90 13.01
C LEU A 241 10.50 43.93 14.15
N ALA A 242 11.16 45.06 13.91
CA ALA A 242 11.09 46.24 14.78
C ALA A 242 11.40 47.51 13.96
N GLY A 243 10.53 47.80 13.00
CA GLY A 243 10.52 49.08 12.30
C GLY A 243 9.46 50.02 12.88
N ARG A 244 9.92 51.16 13.39
CA ARG A 244 9.20 52.40 13.75
C ARG A 244 8.50 52.49 15.12
N ILE A 245 9.24 53.03 16.09
CA ILE A 245 8.89 54.31 16.75
C ILE A 245 10.20 55.09 16.91
N PHE A 246 10.54 55.99 15.99
CA PHE A 246 11.36 57.17 16.30
C PHE A 246 11.09 58.23 15.24
N ASP A 247 10.59 59.35 15.73
CA ASP A 247 10.48 60.61 15.02
C ASP A 247 11.80 60.97 14.34
N GLU A 248 11.63 61.55 13.17
CA GLU A 248 12.62 62.26 12.39
C GLU A 248 13.24 63.37 13.25
N SER A 249 14.41 63.09 13.83
CA SER A 249 15.33 64.13 14.27
C SER A 249 16.67 63.88 13.59
N VAL A 250 17.05 64.88 12.81
CA VAL A 250 18.32 65.02 12.11
C VAL A 250 19.46 64.74 13.09
N VAL A 251 20.11 63.58 12.95
CA VAL A 251 21.41 63.31 13.58
C VAL A 251 22.44 63.26 12.47
N GLU A 252 23.13 64.38 12.36
CA GLU A 252 24.33 64.60 11.59
C GLU A 252 25.34 63.48 11.84
N SER A 253 25.74 62.82 10.76
CA SER A 253 26.65 61.68 10.76
C SER A 253 28.06 62.12 11.14
N SER A 254 28.47 61.87 12.38
CA SER A 254 29.87 61.88 12.79
C SER A 254 30.29 60.52 13.34
N GLU A 255 31.16 59.86 12.55
CA GLU A 255 32.16 58.86 12.93
C GLU A 255 31.72 57.56 13.63
N VAL A 256 31.54 56.49 12.85
CA VAL A 256 32.27 55.21 13.01
C VAL A 256 32.41 54.54 11.63
N THR A 257 33.51 54.79 10.94
CA THR A 257 33.98 53.92 9.86
C THR A 257 34.66 52.70 10.47
N ASN A 258 33.93 51.59 10.59
CA ASN A 258 34.53 50.27 10.74
C ASN A 258 34.13 49.40 9.55
N THR A 259 35.10 49.19 8.68
CA THR A 259 35.10 48.35 7.48
C THR A 259 34.86 46.89 7.80
N LYS A 260 33.58 46.51 7.86
CA LYS A 260 33.04 45.19 7.51
C LYS A 260 31.52 45.32 7.37
N GLN A 261 31.07 46.05 6.33
CA GLN A 261 29.67 45.88 5.89
C GLN A 261 29.54 44.43 5.42
N SER A 262 28.84 43.63 6.23
CA SER A 262 28.59 42.22 5.99
C SER A 262 28.02 42.01 4.59
N TRP A 263 28.57 41.05 3.84
CA TRP A 263 28.15 40.73 2.47
C TRP A 263 26.62 40.57 2.34
N GLY A 264 25.94 40.12 3.39
CA GLY A 264 24.49 39.99 3.43
C GLY A 264 23.72 41.30 3.24
N VAL A 265 24.12 42.39 3.92
CA VAL A 265 23.44 43.70 3.79
C VAL A 265 23.62 44.28 2.40
N SER A 266 24.81 44.09 1.80
CA SER A 266 25.08 44.50 0.43
C SER A 266 24.23 43.72 -0.58
N PHE A 267 24.11 42.40 -0.37
CA PHE A 267 23.29 41.52 -1.21
C PHE A 267 21.79 41.84 -1.11
N GLU A 268 21.28 42.09 0.09
CA GLU A 268 19.88 42.50 0.30
C GLU A 268 19.59 43.85 -0.38
N ALA A 269 20.49 44.83 -0.21
CA ALA A 269 20.36 46.12 -0.87
C ALA A 269 20.43 46.00 -2.41
N PHE A 270 21.24 45.08 -2.93
CA PHE A 270 21.31 44.79 -4.36
C PHE A 270 19.98 44.20 -4.87
N LEU A 271 19.46 43.16 -4.22
CA LEU A 271 18.18 42.55 -4.59
C LEU A 271 17.03 43.56 -4.51
N SER A 272 16.98 44.36 -3.44
CA SER A 272 15.96 45.40 -3.26
C SER A 272 15.99 46.43 -4.40
N ARG A 273 17.18 46.89 -4.81
CA ARG A 273 17.33 47.80 -5.96
C ARG A 273 16.93 47.13 -7.28
N MET A 274 17.29 45.87 -7.47
CA MET A 274 16.93 45.10 -8.67
C MET A 274 15.41 44.98 -8.80
N PHE A 275 14.73 44.54 -7.73
CA PHE A 275 13.27 44.42 -7.71
C PHE A 275 12.57 45.78 -7.79
N SER A 276 13.15 46.83 -7.22
CA SER A 276 12.59 48.18 -7.34
C SER A 276 12.63 48.69 -8.78
N ASN A 277 13.78 48.54 -9.45
CA ASN A 277 13.92 48.89 -10.86
C ASN A 277 13.00 48.04 -11.76
N TRP A 278 12.86 46.75 -11.47
CA TRP A 278 11.94 45.86 -12.18
C TRP A 278 10.48 46.28 -11.99
N GLY A 279 10.07 46.58 -10.75
CA GLY A 279 8.73 47.07 -10.43
C GLY A 279 8.40 48.37 -11.16
N ARG A 280 9.35 49.32 -11.19
CA ARG A 280 9.19 50.57 -11.94
C ARG A 280 9.00 50.31 -13.44
N PHE A 281 9.74 49.37 -14.01
CA PHE A 281 9.61 49.00 -15.41
C PHE A 281 8.24 48.38 -15.73
N VAL A 282 7.80 47.43 -14.91
CA VAL A 282 6.49 46.77 -15.06
C VAL A 282 5.33 47.77 -14.90
N ALA A 283 5.43 48.68 -13.93
CA ALA A 283 4.39 49.67 -13.65
C ALA A 283 4.24 50.74 -14.75
N LYS A 284 5.32 51.08 -15.46
CA LYS A 284 5.29 52.00 -16.61
C LYS A 284 4.69 51.39 -17.88
N HIS A 285 4.85 50.08 -18.08
CA HIS A 285 4.38 49.37 -19.29
C HIS A 285 3.44 48.18 -19.00
N PRO A 286 2.33 48.37 -18.25
CA PRO A 286 1.54 47.24 -17.75
C PRO A 286 0.83 46.46 -18.86
N THR A 287 0.29 47.12 -19.88
CA THR A 287 -0.44 46.46 -20.98
C THR A 287 0.48 45.59 -21.83
N SER A 288 1.70 46.06 -22.11
CA SER A 288 2.68 45.29 -22.89
C SER A 288 3.15 44.04 -22.14
N ILE A 289 3.39 44.16 -20.82
CA ILE A 289 3.78 43.01 -19.98
C ILE A 289 2.68 41.97 -19.89
N ILE A 290 1.41 42.38 -19.74
CA ILE A 290 0.28 41.45 -19.71
C ILE A 290 0.17 40.67 -21.03
N ILE A 291 0.31 41.34 -22.18
CA ILE A 291 0.27 40.68 -23.49
C ILE A 291 1.40 39.66 -23.63
N ILE A 292 2.63 40.01 -23.22
CA ILE A 292 3.79 39.10 -23.25
C ILE A 292 3.58 37.91 -22.32
N GLY A 293 3.04 38.13 -21.12
CA GLY A 293 2.77 37.08 -20.15
C GLY A 293 1.71 36.09 -20.65
N VAL A 294 0.57 36.59 -21.15
CA VAL A 294 -0.48 35.75 -21.74
C VAL A 294 0.06 34.96 -22.95
N TYR A 295 0.85 35.62 -23.82
CA TYR A 295 1.49 34.94 -24.94
C TYR A 295 2.41 33.81 -24.48
N THR A 296 3.20 34.03 -23.43
CA THR A 296 4.11 33.02 -22.86
C THR A 296 3.34 31.82 -22.33
N VAL A 297 2.26 32.03 -21.57
CA VAL A 297 1.40 30.95 -21.05
C VAL A 297 0.79 30.15 -22.19
N VAL A 298 0.26 30.80 -23.23
CA VAL A 298 -0.34 30.13 -24.39
C VAL A 298 0.69 29.28 -25.14
N VAL A 299 1.90 29.82 -25.37
CA VAL A 299 2.98 29.09 -26.06
C VAL A 299 3.41 27.87 -25.27
N MET A 300 3.62 28.00 -23.95
CA MET A 300 3.99 26.85 -23.11
C MET A 300 2.87 25.81 -23.02
N SER A 301 1.62 26.26 -22.97
CA SER A 301 0.44 25.39 -22.91
C SER A 301 0.15 24.67 -24.23
N MET A 302 0.65 25.15 -25.38
CA MET A 302 0.50 24.48 -26.67
C MET A 302 1.10 23.06 -26.69
N GLY A 303 2.05 22.78 -25.79
CA GLY A 303 2.59 21.43 -25.59
C GLY A 303 1.57 20.39 -25.12
N LEU A 304 0.40 20.81 -24.62
CA LEU A 304 -0.72 19.91 -24.29
C LEU A 304 -1.27 19.13 -25.50
N THR A 305 -0.91 19.51 -26.73
CA THR A 305 -1.22 18.71 -27.93
C THR A 305 -0.55 17.33 -27.95
N LYS A 306 0.49 17.12 -27.15
CA LYS A 306 1.19 15.84 -26.95
C LYS A 306 0.89 15.22 -25.58
N PHE A 307 -0.22 15.60 -24.96
CA PHE A 307 -0.62 15.11 -23.65
C PHE A 307 -0.93 13.61 -23.69
N ASP A 308 -0.16 12.83 -22.94
CA ASP A 308 -0.32 11.39 -22.77
C ASP A 308 -0.32 11.07 -21.27
N VAL A 309 -1.21 10.17 -20.84
CA VAL A 309 -1.46 9.86 -19.43
C VAL A 309 -1.10 8.42 -19.13
N ILE A 310 -0.31 8.21 -18.07
CA ILE A 310 -0.02 6.86 -17.57
C ILE A 310 -1.21 6.38 -16.73
N THR A 311 -1.89 5.35 -17.21
CA THR A 311 -2.97 4.66 -16.49
C THR A 311 -2.52 3.36 -15.82
N ASN A 312 -1.50 2.70 -16.36
CA ASN A 312 -1.01 1.43 -15.82
C ASN A 312 -0.34 1.64 -14.44
N PRO A 313 -0.81 0.98 -13.38
CA PRO A 313 -0.25 1.15 -12.04
C PRO A 313 1.21 0.69 -11.96
N VAL A 314 1.61 -0.36 -12.70
CA VAL A 314 2.98 -0.86 -12.66
C VAL A 314 3.96 0.18 -13.21
N ASP A 315 3.59 0.93 -14.24
CA ASP A 315 4.43 2.01 -14.80
C ASP A 315 4.51 3.22 -13.86
N LEU A 316 3.50 3.41 -13.01
CA LEU A 316 3.43 4.50 -12.04
C LEU A 316 4.33 4.25 -10.81
N TRP A 317 4.33 3.01 -10.29
CA TRP A 317 4.96 2.65 -9.01
C TRP A 317 6.34 2.00 -9.15
N SER A 318 6.70 1.46 -10.33
CA SER A 318 8.00 0.79 -10.52
C SER A 318 8.91 1.56 -11.49
N SER A 319 10.16 1.78 -11.08
CA SER A 319 11.15 2.40 -11.95
C SER A 319 11.44 1.52 -13.16
N PRO A 320 11.51 2.04 -14.39
CA PRO A 320 11.80 1.25 -15.58
C PRO A 320 13.19 0.60 -15.55
N LYS A 321 14.11 1.14 -14.74
CA LYS A 321 15.48 0.61 -14.54
C LYS A 321 15.64 -0.23 -13.28
N SER A 322 14.54 -0.53 -12.58
CA SER A 322 14.61 -1.38 -11.38
C SER A 322 14.94 -2.83 -11.73
N LEU A 323 15.64 -3.53 -10.84
CA LEU A 323 15.97 -4.95 -11.01
C LEU A 323 14.71 -5.79 -11.26
N ALA A 324 13.61 -5.49 -10.55
CA ALA A 324 12.33 -6.18 -10.74
C ALA A 324 11.76 -5.99 -12.17
N ARG A 325 11.92 -4.80 -12.76
CA ARG A 325 11.51 -4.55 -14.16
C ARG A 325 12.40 -5.26 -15.16
N GLU A 326 13.70 -5.32 -14.92
CA GLU A 326 14.62 -6.07 -15.76
C GLU A 326 14.32 -7.57 -15.73
N GLN A 327 14.11 -8.13 -14.53
CA GLN A 327 13.70 -9.53 -14.34
C GLN A 327 12.35 -9.82 -15.00
N LYS A 328 11.38 -8.91 -14.86
CA LYS A 328 10.09 -9.02 -15.54
C LYS A 328 10.26 -8.99 -17.06
N SER A 329 11.04 -8.06 -17.61
CA SER A 329 11.26 -7.99 -19.06
C SER A 329 11.99 -9.23 -19.58
N ASN A 330 12.95 -9.77 -18.82
CA ASN A 330 13.62 -11.02 -19.16
C ASN A 330 12.63 -12.20 -19.17
N PHE A 331 11.76 -12.29 -18.15
CA PHE A 331 10.71 -13.29 -18.08
C PHE A 331 9.72 -13.16 -19.25
N ASP A 332 9.20 -11.96 -19.49
CA ASP A 332 8.21 -11.70 -20.53
C ASP A 332 8.76 -11.97 -21.95
N ASN A 333 10.07 -11.77 -22.17
CA ASN A 333 10.72 -12.07 -23.45
C ASN A 333 10.97 -13.57 -23.65
N ASN A 334 11.31 -14.31 -22.58
CA ASN A 334 11.66 -15.73 -22.66
C ASN A 334 10.43 -16.65 -22.58
N PHE A 335 9.44 -16.29 -21.76
CA PHE A 335 8.28 -17.13 -21.44
C PHE A 335 6.95 -16.51 -21.88
N GLY A 336 6.96 -15.28 -22.39
CA GLY A 336 5.75 -14.48 -22.58
C GLY A 336 5.30 -13.82 -21.27
N PRO A 337 4.43 -12.80 -21.36
CA PRO A 337 3.91 -12.14 -20.16
C PRO A 337 3.07 -13.10 -19.32
N PHE A 338 3.13 -12.91 -18.00
CA PHE A 338 2.31 -13.67 -17.07
C PHE A 338 0.81 -13.51 -17.37
N TYR A 339 0.07 -14.60 -17.31
CA TYR A 339 -1.36 -14.66 -17.63
C TYR A 339 -2.22 -13.76 -16.73
N ARG A 340 -3.40 -13.40 -17.23
CA ARG A 340 -4.43 -12.66 -16.50
C ARG A 340 -5.35 -13.67 -15.80
N ILE A 341 -5.87 -13.31 -14.63
CA ILE A 341 -6.74 -14.19 -13.86
C ILE A 341 -8.10 -13.55 -13.59
N GLU A 342 -9.14 -14.35 -13.77
CA GLU A 342 -10.49 -14.03 -13.34
C GLU A 342 -10.90 -15.03 -12.28
N GLN A 343 -11.15 -14.54 -11.07
CA GLN A 343 -11.40 -15.39 -9.92
C GLN A 343 -12.82 -15.17 -9.40
N ILE A 344 -13.51 -16.26 -9.05
CA ILE A 344 -14.81 -16.26 -8.40
C ILE A 344 -14.68 -17.08 -7.12
N ILE A 345 -15.02 -16.46 -6.00
CA ILE A 345 -15.07 -17.11 -4.68
C ILE A 345 -16.53 -17.19 -4.25
N ILE A 346 -17.03 -18.41 -4.09
CA ILE A 346 -18.42 -18.68 -3.74
C ILE A 346 -18.45 -19.30 -2.35
N LYS A 347 -19.22 -18.70 -1.43
CA LYS A 347 -19.49 -19.24 -0.10
C LYS A 347 -20.97 -19.56 0.02
N HIS A 348 -21.28 -20.70 0.64
CA HIS A 348 -22.66 -21.06 0.96
C HIS A 348 -23.07 -20.33 2.25
N LYS A 349 -24.24 -19.68 2.26
CA LYS A 349 -24.77 -19.05 3.47
C LYS A 349 -25.36 -20.04 4.48
N ASP A 350 -25.82 -21.20 4.00
CA ASP A 350 -26.25 -22.29 4.89
C ASP A 350 -25.03 -22.88 5.62
N THR A 351 -25.22 -23.26 6.88
CA THR A 351 -24.19 -23.83 7.76
C THR A 351 -24.42 -25.33 8.03
N LYS A 352 -25.46 -25.93 7.44
CA LYS A 352 -25.74 -27.36 7.59
C LYS A 352 -24.59 -28.22 7.09
N THR A 353 -24.08 -29.09 7.95
CA THR A 353 -23.07 -30.08 7.60
C THR A 353 -23.71 -31.34 7.04
N ILE A 354 -23.02 -31.99 6.10
CA ILE A 354 -23.44 -33.23 5.46
C ILE A 354 -22.58 -34.35 6.04
N VAL A 355 -23.19 -35.46 6.47
CA VAL A 355 -22.44 -36.61 7.00
C VAL A 355 -22.50 -37.74 5.99
N HIS A 356 -21.34 -38.18 5.52
CA HIS A 356 -21.20 -39.34 4.62
C HIS A 356 -20.07 -40.24 5.13
N ARG A 357 -20.35 -41.55 5.28
CA ARG A 357 -19.38 -42.56 5.76
C ARG A 357 -18.57 -42.14 6.99
N ASN A 358 -19.24 -41.57 8.00
CA ASN A 358 -18.65 -41.10 9.27
C ASN A 358 -17.67 -39.91 9.14
N GLN A 359 -17.66 -39.23 7.99
CA GLN A 359 -16.96 -37.96 7.77
C GLN A 359 -17.98 -36.82 7.62
N THR A 360 -17.68 -35.68 8.24
CA THR A 360 -18.47 -34.45 8.12
C THR A 360 -17.94 -33.60 6.99
N TYR A 361 -18.84 -33.20 6.11
CA TYR A 361 -18.61 -32.27 5.01
C TYR A 361 -19.30 -30.95 5.30
N SER A 362 -18.66 -29.87 4.87
CA SER A 362 -19.23 -28.52 4.92
C SER A 362 -20.43 -28.37 3.97
N SER A 363 -21.26 -27.37 4.22
CA SER A 363 -22.47 -27.06 3.44
C SER A 363 -22.19 -26.75 1.97
N ILE A 364 -20.96 -26.34 1.62
CA ILE A 364 -20.56 -26.05 0.24
C ILE A 364 -20.61 -27.27 -0.68
N TYR A 365 -20.60 -28.48 -0.11
CA TYR A 365 -20.66 -29.75 -0.84
C TYR A 365 -22.09 -30.26 -1.03
N ASP A 366 -23.11 -29.46 -0.70
CA ASP A 366 -24.49 -29.77 -1.03
C ASP A 366 -24.65 -29.91 -2.55
N GLN A 367 -25.25 -31.03 -2.98
CA GLN A 367 -25.33 -31.38 -4.40
C GLN A 367 -26.12 -30.34 -5.21
N ASN A 368 -27.18 -29.74 -4.64
CA ASN A 368 -27.97 -28.71 -5.31
C ASN A 368 -27.20 -27.39 -5.41
N PHE A 369 -26.45 -27.04 -4.36
CA PHE A 369 -25.57 -25.89 -4.36
C PHE A 369 -24.44 -26.03 -5.40
N LEU A 370 -23.77 -27.19 -5.44
CA LEU A 370 -22.74 -27.51 -6.42
C LEU A 370 -23.28 -27.43 -7.86
N LEU A 371 -24.48 -27.96 -8.12
CA LEU A 371 -25.11 -27.85 -9.43
C LEU A 371 -25.38 -26.39 -9.83
N LYS A 372 -25.86 -25.57 -8.89
CA LYS A 372 -26.10 -24.13 -9.13
C LYS A 372 -24.79 -23.40 -9.45
N ALA A 373 -23.71 -23.70 -8.72
CA ALA A 373 -22.40 -23.11 -8.93
C ALA A 373 -21.75 -23.58 -10.25
N LEU A 374 -21.92 -24.85 -10.63
CA LEU A 374 -21.50 -25.36 -11.94
C LEU A 374 -22.23 -24.65 -13.09
N LYS A 375 -23.55 -24.44 -12.96
CA LYS A 375 -24.32 -23.67 -13.96
C LYS A 375 -23.83 -22.23 -14.09
N LEU A 376 -23.45 -21.60 -12.98
CA LEU A 376 -22.84 -20.28 -13.01
C LEU A 376 -21.52 -20.30 -13.80
N GLN A 377 -20.62 -21.24 -13.51
CA GLN A 377 -19.36 -21.41 -14.24
C GLN A 377 -19.60 -21.59 -15.75
N ASN A 378 -20.50 -22.50 -16.13
CA ASN A 378 -20.79 -22.79 -17.53
C ASN A 378 -21.38 -21.58 -18.26
N ARG A 379 -22.20 -20.75 -17.58
CA ARG A 379 -22.69 -19.48 -18.15
C ARG A 379 -21.56 -18.47 -18.35
N VAL A 380 -20.62 -18.38 -17.42
CA VAL A 380 -19.42 -17.52 -17.57
C VAL A 380 -18.57 -17.95 -18.76
N MET A 381 -18.37 -19.27 -18.92
CA MET A 381 -17.58 -19.81 -20.04
C MET A 381 -18.21 -19.57 -21.41
N GLN A 382 -19.54 -19.36 -21.48
CA GLN A 382 -20.30 -19.10 -22.70
C GLN A 382 -20.48 -17.60 -23.01
N LEU A 383 -19.88 -16.70 -22.23
CA LEU A 383 -19.99 -15.27 -22.46
C LEU A 383 -19.35 -14.87 -23.80
N VAL A 384 -20.05 -13.99 -24.51
CA VAL A 384 -19.59 -13.37 -25.75
C VAL A 384 -19.51 -11.87 -25.51
N ALA A 385 -18.35 -11.29 -25.82
CA ALA A 385 -18.13 -9.86 -25.77
C ALA A 385 -17.90 -9.30 -27.18
N LYS A 386 -18.05 -7.98 -27.32
CA LYS A 386 -17.75 -7.25 -28.56
C LYS A 386 -16.48 -6.44 -28.37
N ASP A 387 -15.53 -6.60 -29.29
CA ASP A 387 -14.28 -5.82 -29.33
C ASP A 387 -14.53 -4.38 -29.81
N VAL A 388 -13.48 -3.54 -29.80
CA VAL A 388 -13.46 -2.15 -30.31
C VAL A 388 -13.94 -2.05 -31.77
N TYR A 389 -13.75 -3.12 -32.57
CA TYR A 389 -14.21 -3.23 -33.96
C TYR A 389 -15.54 -4.00 -34.12
N ASP A 390 -16.29 -4.20 -33.04
CA ASP A 390 -17.55 -4.95 -32.99
C ASP A 390 -17.44 -6.43 -33.39
N ASN A 391 -16.23 -7.00 -33.36
CA ASN A 391 -16.00 -8.43 -33.53
C ASN A 391 -16.39 -9.19 -32.26
N GLU A 392 -17.03 -10.34 -32.42
CA GLU A 392 -17.32 -11.24 -31.29
C GLU A 392 -16.04 -11.85 -30.73
N VAL A 393 -15.90 -11.82 -29.40
CA VAL A 393 -14.79 -12.40 -28.64
C VAL A 393 -15.38 -13.40 -27.65
N LYS A 394 -14.98 -14.67 -27.79
CA LYS A 394 -15.33 -15.75 -26.86
C LYS A 394 -14.17 -16.06 -25.93
N LEU A 395 -14.47 -16.71 -24.80
CA LEU A 395 -13.43 -17.15 -23.88
C LEU A 395 -12.40 -18.07 -24.55
N GLU A 396 -12.85 -18.97 -25.43
CA GLU A 396 -12.00 -19.90 -26.19
C GLU A 396 -10.96 -19.20 -27.08
N ASP A 397 -11.20 -17.95 -27.48
CA ASP A 397 -10.28 -17.18 -28.33
C ASP A 397 -9.13 -16.55 -27.53
N ILE A 398 -9.31 -16.33 -26.22
CA ILE A 398 -8.39 -15.55 -25.37
C ILE A 398 -7.79 -16.36 -24.21
N CYS A 399 -8.41 -17.48 -23.84
CA CYS A 399 -8.01 -18.25 -22.68
C CYS A 399 -6.67 -18.96 -22.85
N PHE A 400 -5.97 -19.20 -21.74
CA PHE A 400 -4.77 -20.03 -21.74
C PHE A 400 -5.13 -21.50 -21.94
N SER A 401 -4.52 -22.15 -22.93
CA SER A 401 -4.72 -23.58 -23.21
C SER A 401 -3.36 -24.28 -23.22
N PRO A 402 -3.04 -25.09 -22.19
CA PRO A 402 -1.73 -25.73 -22.09
C PRO A 402 -1.58 -26.95 -23.01
N MET A 403 -2.69 -27.59 -23.39
CA MET A 403 -2.71 -28.82 -24.18
C MET A 403 -3.27 -28.55 -25.59
N ALA A 404 -2.94 -29.43 -26.55
CA ALA A 404 -3.37 -29.29 -27.94
C ALA A 404 -4.88 -29.43 -28.17
N ASN A 405 -5.65 -29.81 -27.14
CA ASN A 405 -7.12 -29.94 -27.17
C ASN A 405 -7.85 -28.59 -27.28
N ARG A 406 -7.13 -27.45 -27.20
CA ARG A 406 -7.68 -26.09 -27.26
C ARG A 406 -8.77 -25.82 -26.23
N LYS A 407 -8.75 -26.53 -25.11
CA LYS A 407 -9.64 -26.28 -23.97
C LYS A 407 -8.99 -25.30 -23.01
N CYS A 408 -9.79 -24.39 -22.47
CA CYS A 408 -9.34 -23.37 -21.55
C CYS A 408 -8.94 -23.98 -20.19
N ALA A 409 -7.84 -23.50 -19.63
CA ALA A 409 -7.43 -23.85 -18.27
C ALA A 409 -8.34 -23.14 -17.26
N VAL A 410 -9.40 -23.84 -16.85
CA VAL A 410 -10.28 -23.43 -15.75
C VAL A 410 -9.95 -24.28 -14.54
N GLN A 411 -9.52 -23.66 -13.45
CA GLN A 411 -9.22 -24.34 -12.20
C GLN A 411 -10.40 -24.18 -11.25
N SER A 412 -11.18 -25.25 -11.09
CA SER A 412 -12.35 -25.25 -10.21
C SER A 412 -12.61 -26.63 -9.59
N PRO A 413 -13.42 -26.70 -8.51
CA PRO A 413 -13.88 -27.99 -7.98
C PRO A 413 -14.68 -28.82 -8.99
N PHE A 414 -15.28 -28.16 -9.98
CA PHE A 414 -16.08 -28.82 -11.02
C PHE A 414 -15.23 -29.46 -12.11
N THR A 415 -13.95 -29.11 -12.15
CA THR A 415 -12.96 -29.70 -13.05
C THR A 415 -12.77 -31.19 -12.78
N TRP A 416 -12.89 -31.64 -11.52
CA TRP A 416 -12.87 -33.06 -11.15
C TRP A 416 -14.03 -33.86 -11.78
N PHE A 417 -15.12 -33.18 -12.16
CA PHE A 417 -16.26 -33.78 -12.86
C PHE A 417 -16.28 -33.46 -14.36
N GLN A 418 -15.15 -32.99 -14.92
CA GLN A 418 -14.99 -32.57 -16.32
C GLN A 418 -16.00 -31.49 -16.76
N ASN A 419 -16.43 -30.64 -15.82
CA ASN A 419 -17.43 -29.58 -16.04
C ASN A 419 -18.81 -30.07 -16.54
N GLU A 420 -19.11 -31.37 -16.43
CA GLU A 420 -20.40 -31.94 -16.85
C GLU A 420 -21.39 -32.12 -15.69
N GLU A 421 -22.63 -31.66 -15.88
CA GLU A 421 -23.69 -31.82 -14.87
C GLU A 421 -24.01 -33.30 -14.60
N LYS A 422 -23.89 -34.17 -15.61
CA LYS A 422 -24.21 -35.61 -15.51
C LYS A 422 -23.26 -36.35 -14.56
N ASN A 423 -21.98 -35.99 -14.57
CA ASN A 423 -20.96 -36.66 -13.77
C ASN A 423 -21.17 -36.45 -12.26
N LEU A 424 -21.81 -35.34 -11.86
CA LEU A 424 -22.17 -35.06 -10.46
C LEU A 424 -23.25 -36.02 -9.91
N PHE A 425 -24.07 -36.62 -10.77
CA PHE A 425 -25.13 -37.56 -10.42
C PHE A 425 -24.75 -39.02 -10.66
N LYS A 426 -23.54 -39.30 -11.15
CA LYS A 426 -23.07 -40.66 -11.40
C LYS A 426 -22.79 -41.36 -10.07
N THR A 427 -23.31 -42.57 -9.90
CA THR A 427 -23.06 -43.43 -8.74
C THR A 427 -22.24 -44.64 -9.16
N GLY A 428 -21.25 -45.01 -8.36
CA GLY A 428 -20.38 -46.16 -8.62
C GLY A 428 -20.81 -47.42 -7.88
N ASP A 429 -19.93 -48.43 -7.88
CA ASP A 429 -20.17 -49.69 -7.18
C ASP A 429 -20.23 -49.46 -5.66
N LYS A 430 -21.12 -50.20 -4.98
CA LYS A 430 -21.35 -50.17 -3.52
C LYS A 430 -21.82 -48.80 -2.96
N ASN A 431 -22.80 -48.15 -3.61
CA ASN A 431 -23.36 -46.85 -3.20
C ASN A 431 -22.30 -45.76 -3.01
N SER A 432 -21.25 -45.77 -3.85
CA SER A 432 -20.28 -44.68 -3.91
C SER A 432 -20.87 -43.50 -4.67
N ASN A 433 -20.77 -42.32 -4.06
CA ASN A 433 -21.37 -41.08 -4.57
C ASN A 433 -20.29 -40.04 -4.94
N TYR A 434 -20.72 -38.87 -5.40
CA TYR A 434 -19.83 -37.75 -5.73
C TYR A 434 -18.89 -37.33 -4.58
N LEU A 435 -19.30 -37.50 -3.32
CA LEU A 435 -18.44 -37.21 -2.15
C LEU A 435 -17.25 -38.16 -2.02
N ASP A 436 -17.43 -39.43 -2.37
CA ASP A 436 -16.34 -40.42 -2.38
C ASP A 436 -15.34 -40.09 -3.49
N HIS A 437 -15.85 -39.72 -4.67
CA HIS A 437 -15.04 -39.29 -5.79
C HIS A 437 -14.20 -38.05 -5.44
N LEU A 438 -14.81 -37.04 -4.80
CA LEU A 438 -14.11 -35.85 -4.32
C LEU A 438 -12.99 -36.19 -3.34
N SER A 439 -13.25 -37.05 -2.36
CA SER A 439 -12.26 -37.50 -1.38
C SER A 439 -11.06 -38.18 -2.06
N ASN A 440 -11.32 -39.04 -3.05
CA ASN A 440 -10.27 -39.72 -3.81
C ASN A 440 -9.46 -38.74 -4.68
N CYS A 441 -10.10 -37.75 -5.31
CA CYS A 441 -9.39 -36.72 -6.07
C CYS A 441 -8.58 -35.77 -5.18
N TRP A 442 -9.00 -35.52 -3.94
CA TRP A 442 -8.19 -34.75 -2.99
C TRP A 442 -6.95 -35.52 -2.51
N ALA A 443 -7.10 -36.82 -2.31
CA ALA A 443 -5.99 -37.70 -1.93
C ALA A 443 -5.02 -37.93 -3.09
N SER A 444 -5.51 -37.97 -4.33
CA SER A 444 -4.72 -38.27 -5.53
C SER A 444 -5.21 -37.47 -6.75
N PRO A 445 -4.86 -36.17 -6.85
CA PRO A 445 -5.39 -35.27 -7.88
C PRO A 445 -4.91 -35.59 -9.31
N PHE A 446 -3.89 -36.43 -9.45
CA PHE A 446 -3.35 -36.86 -10.74
C PHE A 446 -3.96 -38.19 -11.24
N SER A 447 -4.92 -38.77 -10.52
CA SER A 447 -5.50 -40.06 -10.90
C SER A 447 -6.33 -39.94 -12.18
N ILE A 448 -6.04 -40.81 -13.15
CA ILE A 448 -6.77 -40.87 -14.43
C ILE A 448 -8.10 -41.60 -14.27
N ASN A 449 -8.18 -42.56 -13.34
CA ASN A 449 -9.38 -43.32 -13.08
C ASN A 449 -9.55 -43.56 -11.58
N ASP A 450 -10.68 -43.12 -11.05
CA ASP A 450 -11.06 -43.32 -9.67
C ASP A 450 -11.58 -44.75 -9.43
N THR A 451 -11.19 -45.34 -8.31
CA THR A 451 -11.64 -46.66 -7.85
C THR A 451 -13.09 -46.70 -7.42
N SER A 452 -13.72 -45.53 -7.15
CA SER A 452 -15.10 -45.47 -6.68
C SER A 452 -16.13 -45.35 -7.81
N VAL A 453 -16.11 -44.26 -8.59
CA VAL A 453 -17.11 -43.96 -9.63
C VAL A 453 -16.57 -44.20 -11.06
N GLY A 454 -15.28 -44.51 -11.20
CA GLY A 454 -14.64 -44.69 -12.51
C GLY A 454 -14.61 -43.39 -13.33
N LEU A 455 -14.32 -42.26 -12.69
CA LEU A 455 -14.17 -40.94 -13.30
C LEU A 455 -12.72 -40.46 -13.17
N SER A 456 -12.29 -39.59 -14.06
CA SER A 456 -10.97 -38.97 -13.97
C SER A 456 -10.95 -37.84 -12.96
N CYS A 457 -9.83 -37.64 -12.26
CA CYS A 457 -9.62 -36.45 -11.44
C CYS A 457 -8.98 -35.30 -12.25
N LEU A 458 -8.62 -35.54 -13.51
CA LEU A 458 -8.10 -34.50 -14.41
C LEU A 458 -9.24 -33.67 -15.01
N GLY A 459 -8.94 -32.41 -15.28
CA GLY A 459 -9.84 -31.52 -15.99
C GLY A 459 -10.03 -31.88 -17.46
N ASP A 460 -11.06 -31.29 -18.06
CA ASP A 460 -11.33 -31.34 -19.50
C ASP A 460 -10.15 -30.82 -20.34
N TYR A 461 -9.40 -29.84 -19.82
CA TYR A 461 -8.17 -29.33 -20.43
C TYR A 461 -6.95 -30.25 -20.25
N GLY A 462 -7.05 -31.32 -19.46
CA GLY A 462 -6.00 -32.34 -19.29
C GLY A 462 -5.01 -32.09 -18.15
N GLY A 463 -5.20 -31.03 -17.35
CA GLY A 463 -4.40 -30.76 -16.15
C GLY A 463 -5.16 -31.05 -14.84
N PRO A 464 -4.44 -31.24 -13.72
CA PRO A 464 -5.04 -31.48 -12.41
C PRO A 464 -5.52 -30.17 -11.77
N ALA A 465 -6.72 -30.16 -11.20
CA ALA A 465 -7.16 -29.10 -10.30
C ALA A 465 -6.70 -29.43 -8.88
N LEU A 466 -5.69 -28.71 -8.38
CA LEU A 466 -5.19 -28.94 -7.04
C LEU A 466 -6.20 -28.45 -5.98
N PRO A 467 -6.46 -29.22 -4.91
CA PRO A 467 -7.46 -28.86 -3.90
C PRO A 467 -7.20 -27.51 -3.22
N ASN A 468 -5.93 -27.13 -3.05
CA ASN A 468 -5.52 -25.85 -2.45
C ASN A 468 -5.80 -24.63 -3.32
N VAL A 469 -6.01 -24.81 -4.63
CA VAL A 469 -6.37 -23.73 -5.56
C VAL A 469 -7.87 -23.68 -5.80
N ALA A 470 -8.54 -24.83 -5.78
CA ALA A 470 -9.97 -24.95 -6.03
C ALA A 470 -10.85 -24.72 -4.77
N LEU A 471 -10.31 -24.92 -3.56
CA LEU A 471 -11.04 -24.81 -2.30
C LEU A 471 -10.38 -23.79 -1.36
N GLY A 472 -11.18 -23.18 -0.47
CA GLY A 472 -10.70 -22.19 0.49
C GLY A 472 -11.26 -22.39 1.91
N GLY A 473 -10.51 -21.88 2.89
CA GLY A 473 -10.95 -21.79 4.29
C GLY A 473 -11.01 -23.12 5.04
N PHE A 474 -10.02 -23.99 4.81
CA PHE A 474 -9.77 -25.23 5.57
C PHE A 474 -8.44 -25.15 6.34
N ASP A 475 -8.25 -26.03 7.33
CA ASP A 475 -7.00 -26.10 8.11
C ASP A 475 -5.92 -26.84 7.31
N ILE A 476 -4.89 -26.09 6.88
CA ILE A 476 -3.77 -26.59 6.07
C ILE A 476 -2.99 -27.68 6.82
N ASN A 477 -2.88 -27.59 8.15
CA ASN A 477 -2.06 -28.54 8.91
C ASN A 477 -2.67 -29.94 8.99
N LYS A 478 -3.99 -30.05 8.79
CA LYS A 478 -4.74 -31.31 8.89
C LYS A 478 -5.13 -31.89 7.53
N ASN A 479 -4.81 -31.21 6.42
CA ASN A 479 -5.20 -31.58 5.05
C ASN A 479 -6.67 -31.98 4.91
N ASN A 480 -7.55 -31.38 5.72
CA ASN A 480 -8.95 -31.76 5.80
C ASN A 480 -9.81 -30.89 4.87
N TYR A 481 -9.81 -31.23 3.58
CA TYR A 481 -10.56 -30.50 2.54
C TYR A 481 -12.08 -30.59 2.70
N ALA A 482 -12.60 -31.60 3.42
CA ALA A 482 -14.04 -31.76 3.68
C ALA A 482 -14.62 -30.59 4.51
N ASN A 483 -13.79 -29.87 5.26
CA ASN A 483 -14.19 -28.71 6.06
C ASN A 483 -14.00 -27.36 5.34
N ALA A 484 -13.73 -27.35 4.03
CA ALA A 484 -13.60 -26.10 3.28
C ALA A 484 -14.89 -25.25 3.36
N THR A 485 -14.73 -23.93 3.34
CA THR A 485 -15.84 -22.96 3.50
C THR A 485 -16.12 -22.16 2.24
N ALA A 486 -15.23 -22.22 1.24
CA ALA A 486 -15.38 -21.53 -0.02
C ALA A 486 -14.97 -22.41 -1.21
N LEU A 487 -15.70 -22.28 -2.31
CA LEU A 487 -15.32 -22.78 -3.62
C LEU A 487 -14.62 -21.65 -4.38
N VAL A 488 -13.48 -21.95 -5.00
CA VAL A 488 -12.69 -21.00 -5.78
C VAL A 488 -12.65 -21.47 -7.23
N ILE A 489 -13.12 -20.62 -8.14
CA ILE A 489 -13.05 -20.84 -9.59
C ILE A 489 -12.05 -19.82 -10.12
N THR A 490 -10.99 -20.27 -10.76
CA THR A 490 -10.00 -19.40 -11.41
C THR A 490 -9.98 -19.71 -12.90
N ILE A 491 -10.29 -18.72 -13.71
CA ILE A 491 -10.20 -18.75 -15.17
C ILE A 491 -8.88 -18.06 -15.54
N VAL A 492 -8.12 -18.67 -16.44
CA VAL A 492 -6.81 -18.17 -16.86
C VAL A 492 -6.90 -17.66 -18.30
N VAL A 493 -6.60 -16.37 -18.49
CA VAL A 493 -6.62 -15.68 -19.78
C VAL A 493 -5.20 -15.32 -20.20
N ASN A 494 -4.89 -15.48 -21.49
CA ASN A 494 -3.57 -15.13 -22.01
C ASN A 494 -3.34 -13.62 -21.89
N ASN A 495 -2.17 -13.26 -21.38
CA ASN A 495 -1.69 -11.91 -21.46
C ASN A 495 -0.82 -11.76 -22.72
N HIS A 496 -0.74 -10.54 -23.24
CA HIS A 496 0.00 -10.26 -24.46
C HIS A 496 0.75 -8.94 -24.35
N ASN A 497 1.89 -8.83 -25.03
CA ASN A 497 2.60 -7.56 -25.16
C ASN A 497 1.96 -6.64 -26.22
N ASN A 498 1.11 -7.19 -27.11
CA ASN A 498 0.40 -6.44 -28.13
C ASN A 498 -0.85 -5.78 -27.55
N GLU A 499 -0.91 -4.45 -27.60
CA GLU A 499 -2.01 -3.65 -27.06
C GLU A 499 -3.39 -4.05 -27.62
N TYR A 500 -3.47 -4.47 -28.89
CA TYR A 500 -4.74 -4.90 -29.50
C TYR A 500 -5.29 -6.17 -28.84
N GLN A 501 -4.44 -7.16 -28.58
CA GLN A 501 -4.86 -8.42 -27.95
C GLN A 501 -5.25 -8.21 -26.49
N VAL A 502 -4.57 -7.31 -25.77
CA VAL A 502 -4.94 -6.93 -24.41
C VAL A 502 -6.31 -6.25 -24.39
N LYS A 503 -6.59 -5.33 -25.33
CA LYS A 503 -7.91 -4.70 -25.45
C LYS A 503 -9.04 -5.69 -25.71
N ARG A 504 -8.79 -6.74 -26.50
CA ARG A 504 -9.76 -7.85 -26.69
C ARG A 504 -10.05 -8.60 -25.40
N ALA A 505 -9.01 -8.95 -24.64
CA ALA A 505 -9.17 -9.61 -23.33
C ALA A 505 -9.94 -8.71 -22.35
N MET A 506 -9.57 -7.42 -22.28
CA MET A 506 -10.26 -6.43 -21.44
C MET A 506 -11.74 -6.27 -21.83
N ALA A 507 -12.09 -6.34 -23.12
CA ALA A 507 -13.49 -6.28 -23.56
C ALA A 507 -14.31 -7.47 -23.03
N TRP A 508 -13.75 -8.67 -23.06
CA TRP A 508 -14.39 -9.86 -22.45
C TRP A 508 -14.50 -9.74 -20.93
N GLU A 509 -13.44 -9.30 -20.25
CA GLU A 509 -13.43 -9.05 -18.81
C GLU A 509 -14.52 -8.04 -18.38
N LYS A 510 -14.83 -7.04 -19.22
CA LYS A 510 -15.89 -6.05 -18.97
C LYS A 510 -17.28 -6.70 -18.92
N GLU A 511 -17.57 -7.55 -19.89
CA GLU A 511 -18.83 -8.30 -19.93
C GLU A 511 -18.89 -9.32 -18.80
N TYR A 512 -17.77 -9.96 -18.47
CA TYR A 512 -17.65 -10.82 -17.29
C TYR A 512 -18.02 -10.08 -16.00
N ILE A 513 -17.43 -8.90 -15.73
CA ILE A 513 -17.76 -8.09 -14.55
C ILE A 513 -19.26 -7.70 -14.55
N THR A 514 -19.79 -7.30 -15.70
CA THR A 514 -21.20 -6.90 -15.84
C THR A 514 -22.15 -8.06 -15.57
N PHE A 515 -21.80 -9.26 -16.04
CA PHE A 515 -22.51 -10.49 -15.76
C PHE A 515 -22.43 -10.87 -14.27
N MET A 516 -21.23 -10.82 -13.68
CA MET A 516 -21.01 -11.20 -12.28
C MET A 516 -21.73 -10.26 -11.31
N LYS A 517 -21.77 -8.94 -11.59
CA LYS A 517 -22.58 -7.98 -10.81
C LYS A 517 -24.06 -8.37 -10.77
N LYS A 518 -24.62 -8.87 -11.88
CA LYS A 518 -26.00 -9.39 -11.93
C LYS A 518 -26.12 -10.72 -11.18
N ALA A 519 -25.17 -11.63 -11.37
CA ALA A 519 -25.17 -12.93 -10.69
C ALA A 519 -25.08 -12.80 -9.16
N VAL A 520 -24.35 -11.83 -8.61
CA VAL A 520 -24.31 -11.58 -7.16
C VAL A 520 -25.71 -11.27 -6.60
N ILE A 521 -26.53 -10.53 -7.36
CA ILE A 521 -27.90 -10.19 -6.96
C ILE A 521 -28.79 -11.44 -7.06
N ASP A 522 -28.73 -12.16 -8.19
CA ASP A 522 -29.56 -13.34 -8.45
C ASP A 522 -29.30 -14.48 -7.44
N PHE A 523 -28.04 -14.67 -7.03
CA PHE A 523 -27.63 -15.74 -6.11
C PHE A 523 -27.59 -15.30 -4.64
N GLY A 524 -27.86 -14.01 -4.37
CA GLY A 524 -27.62 -13.36 -3.08
C GLY A 524 -28.39 -13.95 -1.89
N GLU A 525 -29.47 -14.69 -2.09
CA GLU A 525 -30.19 -15.36 -1.00
C GLU A 525 -29.48 -16.63 -0.50
N ASN A 526 -28.90 -17.41 -1.40
CA ASN A 526 -28.32 -18.72 -1.08
C ASN A 526 -26.78 -18.66 -0.92
N ALA A 527 -26.12 -17.76 -1.62
CA ALA A 527 -24.66 -17.69 -1.68
C ALA A 527 -24.16 -16.26 -1.45
N SER A 528 -22.93 -16.14 -0.93
CA SER A 528 -22.15 -14.90 -1.10
C SER A 528 -21.06 -15.14 -2.14
N ILE A 529 -21.02 -14.28 -3.15
CA ILE A 529 -20.09 -14.37 -4.27
C ILE A 529 -19.19 -13.15 -4.21
N ALA A 530 -17.89 -13.37 -4.21
CA ALA A 530 -16.88 -12.36 -4.48
C ALA A 530 -16.21 -12.70 -5.81
N PHE A 531 -15.90 -11.71 -6.63
CA PHE A 531 -15.26 -11.91 -7.92
C PHE A 531 -14.18 -10.87 -8.15
N TYR A 532 -13.20 -11.25 -8.95
CA TYR A 532 -12.05 -10.45 -9.34
C TYR A 532 -11.79 -10.64 -10.84
N SER A 533 -11.32 -9.57 -11.48
CA SER A 533 -10.77 -9.58 -12.83
C SER A 533 -9.60 -8.61 -12.86
N GLU A 534 -8.59 -8.89 -13.67
CA GLU A 534 -7.37 -8.07 -13.74
C GLU A 534 -7.66 -6.58 -14.01
N ARG A 535 -8.59 -6.24 -14.92
CA ARG A 535 -8.99 -4.84 -15.19
C ARG A 535 -9.75 -4.15 -14.05
N SER A 536 -10.33 -4.90 -13.12
CA SER A 536 -11.26 -4.35 -12.11
C SER A 536 -10.60 -3.32 -11.20
N VAL A 537 -9.29 -3.45 -10.95
CA VAL A 537 -8.52 -2.49 -10.15
C VAL A 537 -8.43 -1.15 -10.88
N GLU A 538 -8.14 -1.17 -12.18
CA GLU A 538 -8.02 0.03 -13.02
C GLU A 538 -9.39 0.73 -13.15
N ASP A 539 -10.46 -0.04 -13.40
CA ASP A 539 -11.82 0.49 -13.53
C ASP A 539 -12.33 1.14 -12.23
N GLU A 540 -12.09 0.53 -11.07
CA GLU A 540 -12.52 1.10 -9.79
C GLU A 540 -11.70 2.33 -9.40
N LEU A 541 -10.42 2.41 -9.76
CA LEU A 541 -9.61 3.62 -9.57
C LEU A 541 -10.14 4.78 -10.42
N GLU A 542 -10.45 4.55 -11.69
CA GLU A 542 -11.00 5.58 -12.58
C GLU A 542 -12.38 6.05 -12.10
N ARG A 543 -13.24 5.13 -11.63
CA ARG A 543 -14.56 5.47 -11.09
C ARG A 543 -14.47 6.40 -9.87
N GLN A 544 -13.50 6.18 -8.97
CA GLN A 544 -13.32 7.04 -7.80
C GLN A 544 -12.85 8.44 -8.20
N SER A 545 -11.84 8.53 -9.09
CA SER A 545 -11.34 9.83 -9.57
C SER A 545 -12.45 10.67 -10.21
N GLN A 546 -13.30 10.07 -11.06
CA GLN A 546 -14.43 10.78 -11.68
C GLN A 546 -15.46 11.31 -10.67
N SER A 547 -15.67 10.59 -9.56
CA SER A 547 -16.58 11.03 -8.49
C SER A 547 -16.04 12.27 -7.76
N ASP A 548 -14.72 12.34 -7.58
CA ASP A 548 -14.04 13.39 -6.80
C ASP A 548 -13.94 14.72 -7.56
N VAL A 549 -13.97 14.71 -8.91
CA VAL A 549 -13.91 15.92 -9.75
C VAL A 549 -14.93 16.99 -9.32
N SER A 550 -16.15 16.56 -8.97
CA SER A 550 -17.22 17.48 -8.56
C SER A 550 -16.94 18.18 -7.22
N THR A 551 -16.41 17.45 -6.24
CA THR A 551 -16.02 17.96 -4.93
C THR A 551 -14.84 18.93 -5.06
N ILE A 552 -13.87 18.60 -5.91
CA ILE A 552 -12.69 19.43 -6.20
C ILE A 552 -13.13 20.76 -6.86
N ALA A 553 -14.07 20.72 -7.80
CA ALA A 553 -14.58 21.96 -8.42
C ALA A 553 -15.25 22.89 -7.39
N ILE A 554 -16.00 22.33 -6.45
CA ILE A 554 -16.63 23.10 -5.35
C ILE A 554 -15.57 23.71 -4.43
N SER A 555 -14.52 22.96 -4.07
CA SER A 555 -13.46 23.49 -3.20
C SER A 555 -12.72 24.66 -3.85
N TYR A 556 -12.45 24.60 -5.15
CA TYR A 556 -11.87 25.74 -5.90
C TYR A 556 -12.79 26.95 -5.93
N LEU A 557 -14.10 26.77 -6.10
CA LEU A 557 -15.06 27.88 -6.05
C LEU A 557 -15.07 28.57 -4.68
N VAL A 558 -15.05 27.79 -3.60
CA VAL A 558 -14.99 28.32 -2.22
C VAL A 558 -13.67 29.05 -1.97
N MET A 559 -12.54 28.47 -2.39
CA MET A 559 -11.23 29.13 -2.28
C MET A 559 -11.19 30.44 -3.08
N PHE A 560 -11.72 30.45 -4.30
CA PHE A 560 -11.83 31.67 -5.10
C PHE A 560 -12.68 32.75 -4.42
N ALA A 561 -13.83 32.37 -3.86
CA ALA A 561 -14.67 33.29 -3.11
C ALA A 561 -13.93 33.86 -1.88
N TYR A 562 -13.20 33.00 -1.15
CA TYR A 562 -12.37 33.41 -0.02
C TYR A 562 -11.30 34.42 -0.43
N VAL A 563 -10.49 34.13 -1.46
CA VAL A 563 -9.42 35.03 -1.95
C VAL A 563 -9.99 36.38 -2.37
N SER A 564 -11.09 36.37 -3.12
CA SER A 564 -11.74 37.60 -3.62
C SER A 564 -12.29 38.49 -2.51
N ILE A 565 -12.83 37.89 -1.43
CA ILE A 565 -13.37 38.62 -0.28
C ILE A 565 -12.25 39.09 0.64
N ALA A 566 -11.28 38.24 0.95
CA ALA A 566 -10.23 38.52 1.94
C ALA A 566 -9.17 39.53 1.44
N LEU A 567 -8.99 39.69 0.13
CA LEU A 567 -8.15 40.76 -0.43
C LEU A 567 -8.83 42.15 -0.39
N GLY A 568 -10.15 42.20 -0.25
CA GLY A 568 -10.93 43.44 -0.15
C GLY A 568 -10.86 44.03 1.27
N GLN A 569 -10.54 45.32 1.37
CA GLN A 569 -10.66 46.06 2.63
C GLN A 569 -11.99 46.82 2.65
N PHE A 570 -12.94 46.36 3.46
CA PHE A 570 -14.26 46.98 3.57
C PHE A 570 -14.26 48.04 4.68
N THR A 571 -13.93 49.29 4.33
CA THR A 571 -13.96 50.42 5.28
C THR A 571 -15.35 51.07 5.35
N SER A 572 -16.12 51.06 4.26
CA SER A 572 -17.48 51.63 4.22
C SER A 572 -18.41 50.87 3.27
N PHE A 573 -19.68 50.73 3.67
CA PHE A 573 -20.70 50.00 2.91
C PHE A 573 -21.03 50.67 1.56
N SER A 574 -20.88 52.00 1.47
CA SER A 574 -21.15 52.76 0.24
C SER A 574 -20.04 52.66 -0.81
N ARG A 575 -18.80 52.31 -0.41
CA ARG A 575 -17.65 52.12 -1.31
C ARG A 575 -17.33 50.66 -1.61
N LEU A 576 -18.17 49.73 -1.13
CA LEU A 576 -17.93 48.28 -1.21
C LEU A 576 -17.65 47.76 -2.63
N PHE A 577 -18.34 48.26 -3.66
CA PHE A 577 -18.13 47.87 -5.06
C PHE A 577 -16.95 48.55 -5.76
N VAL A 578 -16.39 49.60 -5.15
CA VAL A 578 -15.19 50.31 -5.65
C VAL A 578 -13.94 49.67 -5.05
N ASP A 579 -13.98 49.38 -3.75
CA ASP A 579 -12.87 48.81 -2.97
C ASP A 579 -12.80 47.27 -3.05
N SER A 580 -13.79 46.62 -3.64
CA SER A 580 -13.73 45.19 -3.95
C SER A 580 -12.56 44.88 -4.88
N LYS A 581 -11.88 43.75 -4.61
CA LYS A 581 -10.72 43.24 -5.36
C LYS A 581 -11.05 41.93 -6.06
N ILE A 582 -12.29 41.77 -6.53
CA ILE A 582 -12.78 40.54 -7.16
C ILE A 582 -12.07 40.30 -8.49
N CYS A 583 -11.88 41.33 -9.32
CA CYS A 583 -11.14 41.17 -10.58
C CYS A 583 -9.67 40.82 -10.35
N LEU A 584 -9.05 41.41 -9.32
CA LEU A 584 -7.67 41.10 -8.94
C LEU A 584 -7.54 39.66 -8.41
N GLY A 585 -8.47 39.22 -7.55
CA GLY A 585 -8.53 37.85 -7.03
C GLY A 585 -8.78 36.82 -8.13
N LEU A 586 -9.72 37.08 -9.05
CA LEU A 586 -10.01 36.22 -10.20
C LEU A 586 -8.79 36.07 -11.09
N THR A 587 -8.13 37.17 -11.41
CA THR A 587 -6.95 37.12 -12.27
C THR A 587 -5.77 36.46 -11.56
N GLY A 588 -5.64 36.63 -10.24
CA GLY A 588 -4.67 35.91 -9.42
C GLY A 588 -4.83 34.39 -9.52
N VAL A 589 -6.06 33.88 -9.34
CA VAL A 589 -6.34 32.44 -9.49
C VAL A 589 -6.09 31.97 -10.93
N LEU A 590 -6.46 32.77 -11.94
CA LEU A 590 -6.20 32.43 -13.35
C LEU A 590 -4.70 32.39 -13.68
N ILE A 591 -3.88 33.24 -13.07
CA ILE A 591 -2.41 33.22 -13.22
C ILE A 591 -1.84 31.91 -12.67
N VAL A 592 -2.27 31.51 -11.47
CA VAL A 592 -1.87 30.24 -10.84
C VAL A 592 -2.31 29.05 -11.71
N LEU A 593 -3.55 29.01 -12.19
CA LEU A 593 -3.99 27.92 -13.09
C LEU A 593 -3.20 27.93 -14.41
N GLY A 594 -2.91 29.12 -14.95
CA GLY A 594 -2.08 29.29 -16.13
C GLY A 594 -0.66 28.73 -15.95
N SER A 595 -0.04 28.90 -14.78
CA SER A 595 1.29 28.35 -14.49
C SER A 595 1.29 26.82 -14.44
N VAL A 596 0.23 26.20 -13.91
CA VAL A 596 0.04 24.75 -13.89
C VAL A 596 -0.11 24.19 -15.31
N PHE A 597 -0.98 24.78 -16.14
CA PHE A 597 -1.14 24.36 -17.53
C PHE A 597 0.12 24.58 -18.36
N ALA A 598 0.84 25.68 -18.15
CA ALA A 598 2.12 25.95 -18.80
C ALA A 598 3.19 24.93 -18.42
N SER A 599 3.27 24.51 -17.15
CA SER A 599 4.19 23.48 -16.68
C SER A 599 3.90 22.11 -17.31
N ILE A 600 2.64 21.67 -17.27
CA ILE A 600 2.20 20.40 -17.86
C ILE A 600 2.45 20.41 -19.39
N GLY A 601 2.12 21.52 -20.06
CA GLY A 601 2.36 21.68 -21.49
C GLY A 601 3.85 21.62 -21.85
N PHE A 602 4.70 22.33 -21.10
CA PHE A 602 6.14 22.32 -21.32
C PHE A 602 6.76 20.93 -21.13
N LEU A 603 6.36 20.21 -20.08
CA LEU A 603 6.89 18.87 -19.81
C LEU A 603 6.33 17.81 -20.77
N SER A 604 5.08 17.95 -21.20
CA SER A 604 4.49 17.13 -22.26
C SER A 604 5.20 17.33 -23.60
N PHE A 605 5.59 18.58 -23.93
CA PHE A 605 6.43 18.86 -25.09
C PHE A 605 7.82 18.21 -25.00
N CYS A 606 8.39 18.14 -23.79
CA CYS A 606 9.63 17.40 -23.52
C CYS A 606 9.47 15.86 -23.56
N GLY A 607 8.26 15.34 -23.83
CA GLY A 607 7.99 13.90 -23.91
C GLY A 607 7.78 13.21 -22.57
N VAL A 608 7.55 13.97 -21.49
CA VAL A 608 7.22 13.41 -20.17
C VAL A 608 5.72 13.16 -20.10
N LYS A 609 5.32 11.91 -19.89
CA LYS A 609 3.91 11.53 -19.72
C LYS A 609 3.37 12.03 -18.38
N ALA A 610 2.12 12.49 -18.37
CA ALA A 610 1.43 12.95 -17.17
C ALA A 610 0.79 11.78 -16.39
N THR A 611 0.37 12.05 -15.16
CA THR A 611 -0.32 11.10 -14.28
C THR A 611 -1.61 11.74 -13.76
N LEU A 612 -2.61 10.94 -13.36
CA LEU A 612 -3.84 11.48 -12.77
C LEU A 612 -3.56 12.31 -11.51
N ILE A 613 -2.60 11.88 -10.69
CA ILE A 613 -2.19 12.55 -9.44
C ILE A 613 -1.80 14.02 -9.69
N ILE A 614 -1.19 14.31 -10.84
CA ILE A 614 -0.79 15.68 -11.21
C ILE A 614 -2.01 16.58 -11.41
N LEU A 615 -3.05 16.09 -12.09
CA LEU A 615 -4.26 16.88 -12.35
C LEU A 615 -5.05 17.15 -11.07
N GLU A 616 -4.97 16.26 -10.08
CA GLU A 616 -5.69 16.38 -8.81
C GLU A 616 -4.93 17.24 -7.78
N VAL A 617 -3.64 16.97 -7.55
CA VAL A 617 -2.89 17.53 -6.41
C VAL A 617 -2.15 18.82 -6.75
N ILE A 618 -1.54 18.92 -7.94
CA ILE A 618 -0.69 20.07 -8.28
C ILE A 618 -1.45 21.40 -8.28
N PRO A 619 -2.65 21.52 -8.89
CA PRO A 619 -3.34 22.81 -8.89
C PRO A 619 -3.70 23.27 -7.47
N PHE A 620 -3.93 22.36 -6.52
CA PHE A 620 -4.18 22.73 -5.12
C PHE A 620 -2.92 23.24 -4.43
N LEU A 621 -1.81 22.54 -4.62
CA LEU A 621 -0.51 22.90 -4.03
C LEU A 621 -0.02 24.27 -4.53
N ILE A 622 -0.07 24.47 -5.85
CA ILE A 622 0.39 25.73 -6.47
C ILE A 622 -0.57 26.86 -6.13
N LEU A 623 -1.87 26.61 -6.04
CA LEU A 623 -2.84 27.61 -5.58
C LEU A 623 -2.54 28.06 -4.15
N ALA A 624 -2.20 27.15 -3.23
CA ALA A 624 -1.87 27.52 -1.86
C ALA A 624 -0.66 28.46 -1.79
N VAL A 625 0.43 28.12 -2.49
CA VAL A 625 1.64 28.95 -2.54
C VAL A 625 1.40 30.27 -3.28
N GLY A 626 0.78 30.21 -4.46
CA GLY A 626 0.60 31.39 -5.29
C GLY A 626 -0.35 32.42 -4.68
N VAL A 627 -1.39 31.95 -4.00
CA VAL A 627 -2.30 32.81 -3.23
C VAL A 627 -1.54 33.50 -2.08
N ASP A 628 -0.67 32.80 -1.35
CA ASP A 628 0.12 33.41 -0.26
C ASP A 628 1.01 34.56 -0.77
N ASN A 629 1.73 34.34 -1.87
CA ASN A 629 2.53 35.38 -2.51
C ASN A 629 1.69 36.59 -2.95
N ILE A 630 0.51 36.33 -3.53
CA ILE A 630 -0.46 37.38 -3.91
C ILE A 630 -0.92 38.17 -2.68
N PHE A 631 -1.27 37.48 -1.58
CA PHE A 631 -1.69 38.12 -0.34
C PHE A 631 -0.60 39.00 0.26
N ILE A 632 0.64 38.50 0.35
CA ILE A 632 1.78 39.25 0.87
C ILE A 632 1.99 40.52 0.03
N LEU A 633 1.95 40.41 -1.30
CA LEU A 633 2.17 41.54 -2.20
C LEU A 633 1.05 42.59 -2.11
N VAL A 634 -0.22 42.17 -2.12
CA VAL A 634 -1.37 43.09 -2.03
C VAL A 634 -1.43 43.76 -0.65
N GLN A 635 -1.23 43.01 0.43
CA GLN A 635 -1.26 43.57 1.79
C GLN A 635 -0.09 44.53 2.04
N ALA A 636 1.11 44.23 1.53
CA ALA A 636 2.23 45.14 1.63
C ALA A 636 1.96 46.45 0.88
N PHE A 637 1.31 46.39 -0.27
CA PHE A 637 0.93 47.58 -1.03
C PHE A 637 -0.17 48.40 -0.35
N GLN A 638 -1.16 47.73 0.28
CA GLN A 638 -2.23 48.38 1.04
C GLN A 638 -1.72 49.03 2.34
N ARG A 639 -0.69 48.45 2.97
CA ARG A 639 -0.12 48.96 4.23
C ARG A 639 0.86 50.12 4.05
N ASP A 640 1.50 50.23 2.88
CA ASP A 640 2.47 51.29 2.64
C ASP A 640 1.75 52.64 2.52
N LEU A 641 2.01 53.52 3.49
CA LEU A 641 1.50 54.89 3.53
C LEU A 641 2.18 55.69 2.41
N SER A 642 1.37 56.22 1.50
CA SER A 642 1.86 57.10 0.43
C SER A 642 2.10 58.48 1.02
N ASP A 643 3.26 59.08 0.78
CA ASP A 643 3.36 60.55 0.86
C ASP A 643 2.50 61.12 -0.29
N GLY A 644 1.75 62.17 0.00
CA GLY A 644 0.57 62.61 -0.77
C GLY A 644 0.76 62.91 -2.26
N ASP A 645 1.99 62.99 -2.77
CA ASP A 645 2.33 63.34 -4.16
C ASP A 645 3.13 62.26 -4.92
N GLU A 646 3.33 61.06 -4.38
CA GLU A 646 4.09 60.01 -5.07
C GLU A 646 3.32 59.39 -6.26
N GLU A 647 4.00 59.23 -7.41
CA GLU A 647 3.46 58.50 -8.57
C GLU A 647 3.20 57.02 -8.19
N ILE A 648 2.10 56.44 -8.68
CA ILE A 648 1.71 55.06 -8.37
C ILE A 648 2.83 54.08 -8.77
N GLU A 649 3.50 54.37 -9.87
CA GLU A 649 4.62 53.61 -10.42
C GLU A 649 5.81 53.55 -9.44
N GLU A 650 6.11 54.65 -8.75
CA GLU A 650 7.19 54.72 -7.77
C GLU A 650 6.82 54.00 -6.49
N LYS A 651 5.55 54.12 -6.07
CA LYS A 651 5.01 53.33 -4.95
C LYS A 651 5.12 51.83 -5.22
N VAL A 652 4.77 51.35 -6.42
CA VAL A 652 4.92 49.94 -6.82
C VAL A 652 6.39 49.51 -6.79
N ALA A 653 7.29 50.34 -7.32
CA ALA A 653 8.72 50.08 -7.30
C ALA A 653 9.27 49.95 -5.87
N ARG A 654 8.85 50.84 -4.96
CA ARG A 654 9.30 50.83 -3.57
C ARG A 654 8.79 49.60 -2.82
N VAL A 655 7.50 49.30 -2.93
CA VAL A 655 6.88 48.13 -2.26
C VAL A 655 7.48 46.82 -2.78
N LEU A 656 7.64 46.68 -4.10
CA LEU A 656 8.25 45.49 -4.69
C LEU A 656 9.73 45.35 -4.29
N GLY A 657 10.46 46.46 -4.13
CA GLY A 657 11.83 46.45 -3.61
C GLY A 657 11.93 45.97 -2.15
N LYS A 658 10.91 46.20 -1.32
CA LYS A 658 10.87 45.73 0.08
C LYS A 658 10.47 44.26 0.19
N VAL A 659 9.53 43.80 -0.62
CA VAL A 659 8.89 42.47 -0.48
C VAL A 659 9.43 41.42 -1.45
N GLY A 660 9.85 41.85 -2.65
CA GLY A 660 10.34 40.99 -3.73
C GLY A 660 11.47 40.04 -3.32
N PRO A 661 12.49 40.45 -2.54
CA PRO A 661 13.55 39.55 -2.07
C PRO A 661 13.02 38.36 -1.26
N SER A 662 12.06 38.58 -0.34
CA SER A 662 11.47 37.51 0.48
C SER A 662 10.67 36.52 -0.37
N LEU A 663 9.88 37.01 -1.33
CA LEU A 663 9.12 36.17 -2.25
C LEU A 663 10.05 35.33 -3.14
N LEU A 664 11.14 35.92 -3.65
CA LEU A 664 12.15 35.20 -4.43
C LEU A 664 12.79 34.08 -3.61
N ILE A 665 13.18 34.35 -2.36
CA ILE A 665 13.83 33.35 -1.51
C ILE A 665 12.88 32.18 -1.24
N SER A 666 11.61 32.43 -0.92
CA SER A 666 10.62 31.35 -0.70
C SER A 666 10.44 30.50 -1.96
N SER A 667 10.16 31.13 -3.10
CA SER A 667 9.91 30.40 -4.36
C SER A 667 11.14 29.63 -4.85
N VAL A 668 12.36 30.17 -4.68
CA VAL A 668 13.60 29.46 -5.02
C VAL A 668 13.83 28.28 -4.08
N ALA A 669 13.58 28.44 -2.78
CA ALA A 669 13.72 27.36 -1.80
C ALA A 669 12.73 26.22 -2.07
N GLU A 670 11.45 26.55 -2.29
CA GLU A 670 10.39 25.59 -2.60
C GLU A 670 10.66 24.87 -3.93
N SER A 671 10.98 25.61 -4.99
CA SER A 671 11.29 25.00 -6.29
C SER A 671 12.51 24.08 -6.23
N THR A 672 13.57 24.50 -5.53
CA THR A 672 14.78 23.67 -5.33
C THR A 672 14.45 22.40 -4.56
N CYS A 673 13.60 22.49 -3.53
CA CYS A 673 13.14 21.32 -2.77
C CYS A 673 12.40 20.31 -3.67
N PHE A 674 11.48 20.78 -4.53
CA PHE A 674 10.81 19.91 -5.48
C PHE A 674 11.75 19.35 -6.56
N PHE A 675 12.72 20.13 -7.05
CA PHE A 675 13.74 19.61 -7.96
C PHE A 675 14.59 18.50 -7.32
N LEU A 676 14.94 18.61 -6.02
CA LEU A 676 15.59 17.54 -5.28
C LEU A 676 14.68 16.31 -5.12
N GLY A 677 13.37 16.52 -4.91
CA GLY A 677 12.38 15.45 -4.91
C GLY A 677 12.32 14.65 -6.21
N ALA A 678 12.63 15.28 -7.35
CA ALA A 678 12.66 14.63 -8.66
C ALA A 678 13.82 13.62 -8.83
N LEU A 679 14.77 13.54 -7.88
CA LEU A 679 15.82 12.53 -7.85
C LEU A 679 15.32 11.14 -7.42
N SER A 680 14.08 11.04 -6.92
CA SER A 680 13.47 9.76 -6.59
C SER A 680 13.41 8.82 -7.79
N SER A 681 13.70 7.54 -7.56
CA SER A 681 13.61 6.50 -8.60
C SER A 681 12.17 6.17 -8.98
N MET A 682 11.19 6.54 -8.14
CA MET A 682 9.78 6.23 -8.34
C MET A 682 9.15 7.20 -9.36
N PRO A 683 8.63 6.70 -10.51
CA PRO A 683 8.16 7.56 -11.60
C PRO A 683 7.08 8.57 -11.20
N ALA A 684 6.08 8.14 -10.41
CA ALA A 684 4.99 9.04 -10.00
C ALA A 684 5.51 10.26 -9.21
N VAL A 685 6.36 10.04 -8.21
CA VAL A 685 6.94 11.12 -7.40
C VAL A 685 7.87 11.98 -8.23
N ARG A 686 8.68 11.36 -9.10
CA ARG A 686 9.62 12.09 -9.96
C ARG A 686 8.91 13.05 -10.91
N VAL A 687 7.88 12.59 -11.62
CA VAL A 687 7.13 13.42 -12.57
C VAL A 687 6.29 14.46 -11.83
N PHE A 688 5.69 14.11 -10.68
CA PHE A 688 5.00 15.06 -9.80
C PHE A 688 5.92 16.20 -9.35
N ALA A 689 7.09 15.86 -8.81
CA ALA A 689 8.05 16.83 -8.28
C ALA A 689 8.62 17.73 -9.39
N LEU A 690 8.90 17.17 -10.56
CA LEU A 690 9.34 17.96 -11.72
C LEU A 690 8.27 18.95 -12.20
N ASN A 691 7.00 18.51 -12.29
CA ASN A 691 5.89 19.39 -12.67
C ASN A 691 5.66 20.50 -11.64
N ALA A 692 5.69 20.16 -10.34
CA ALA A 692 5.53 21.14 -9.26
C ALA A 692 6.67 22.17 -9.27
N ALA A 693 7.92 21.73 -9.43
CA ALA A 693 9.09 22.62 -9.48
C ALA A 693 9.01 23.64 -10.63
N VAL A 694 8.66 23.18 -11.83
CA VAL A 694 8.48 24.05 -13.00
C VAL A 694 7.26 24.96 -12.84
N ALA A 695 6.16 24.45 -12.29
CA ALA A 695 4.96 25.25 -12.05
C ALA A 695 5.24 26.41 -11.08
N LEU A 696 5.96 26.18 -9.97
CA LEU A 696 6.34 27.22 -9.02
C LEU A 696 7.25 28.30 -9.64
N VAL A 697 8.20 27.90 -10.51
CA VAL A 697 9.06 28.88 -11.21
C VAL A 697 8.23 29.73 -12.15
N VAL A 698 7.36 29.11 -12.96
CA VAL A 698 6.47 29.83 -13.88
C VAL A 698 5.50 30.73 -13.10
N ASP A 699 4.95 30.23 -11.99
CA ASP A 699 4.05 30.99 -11.10
C ASP A 699 4.73 32.24 -10.54
N PHE A 700 5.94 32.10 -9.98
CA PHE A 700 6.72 33.24 -9.49
C PHE A 700 7.00 34.26 -10.60
N LEU A 701 7.39 33.81 -11.80
CA LEU A 701 7.64 34.70 -12.94
C LEU A 701 6.38 35.45 -13.37
N LEU A 702 5.23 34.78 -13.44
CA LEU A 702 3.95 35.42 -13.79
C LEU A 702 3.46 36.36 -12.68
N GLN A 703 3.71 36.06 -11.41
CA GLN A 703 3.39 36.95 -10.29
C GLN A 703 4.24 38.22 -10.32
N MET A 704 5.56 38.10 -10.50
CA MET A 704 6.46 39.25 -10.55
C MET A 704 6.29 40.12 -11.82
N THR A 705 5.51 39.66 -12.81
CA THR A 705 5.29 40.37 -14.07
C THR A 705 3.82 40.73 -14.27
N VAL A 706 2.99 39.75 -14.64
CA VAL A 706 1.57 39.93 -14.98
C VAL A 706 0.77 40.41 -13.78
N PHE A 707 0.96 39.81 -12.60
CA PHE A 707 0.20 40.20 -11.42
C PHE A 707 0.56 41.61 -10.94
N VAL A 708 1.85 41.97 -10.88
CA VAL A 708 2.28 43.35 -10.53
C VAL A 708 1.76 44.38 -11.54
N ALA A 709 1.73 44.06 -12.84
CA ALA A 709 1.15 44.92 -13.88
C ALA A 709 -0.36 45.15 -13.66
N LEU A 710 -1.10 44.08 -13.35
CA LEU A 710 -2.53 44.14 -13.06
C LEU A 710 -2.83 44.89 -11.77
N LEU A 711 -2.02 44.69 -10.73
CA LEU A 711 -2.12 45.45 -9.48
C LEU A 711 -1.96 46.95 -9.74
N THR A 712 -1.01 47.33 -10.59
CA THR A 712 -0.80 48.74 -10.97
C THR A 712 -2.04 49.31 -11.67
N LEU A 713 -2.67 48.54 -12.56
CA LEU A 713 -3.90 48.96 -13.25
C LEU A 713 -5.10 49.04 -12.32
N ASP A 714 -5.25 48.08 -11.41
CA ASP A 714 -6.34 48.07 -10.43
C ASP A 714 -6.25 49.26 -9.46
N TRP A 715 -5.03 49.67 -9.08
CA TRP A 715 -4.84 50.89 -8.30
C TRP A 715 -5.10 52.17 -9.09
N LYS A 716 -4.72 52.23 -10.37
CA LYS A 716 -5.11 53.33 -11.27
C LYS A 716 -6.64 53.43 -11.40
N ARG A 717 -7.33 52.28 -11.45
CA ARG A 717 -8.81 52.20 -11.43
C ARG A 717 -9.38 52.73 -10.11
N GLN A 718 -8.85 52.30 -8.96
CA GLN A 718 -9.34 52.70 -7.65
C GLN A 718 -9.17 54.21 -7.41
N LYS A 719 -8.02 54.80 -7.77
CA LYS A 719 -7.80 56.26 -7.69
C LYS A 719 -8.78 57.05 -8.58
N SER A 720 -9.28 56.43 -9.65
CA SER A 720 -10.25 57.02 -10.58
C SER A 720 -11.73 56.77 -10.19
N MET A 721 -12.00 56.09 -9.07
CA MET A 721 -13.33 55.81 -8.51
C MET A 721 -14.31 55.05 -9.44
N HIS A 722 -13.81 54.11 -10.26
CA HIS A 722 -14.64 53.20 -11.06
C HIS A 722 -14.97 51.91 -10.30
N PHE A 723 -16.13 51.30 -10.53
CA PHE A 723 -16.44 49.98 -9.98
C PHE A 723 -15.54 48.87 -10.54
N ASP A 724 -15.31 47.81 -9.75
CA ASP A 724 -14.40 46.70 -10.08
C ASP A 724 -14.90 45.85 -11.26
N LEU A 725 -16.07 45.20 -11.15
CA LEU A 725 -16.66 44.38 -12.23
C LEU A 725 -17.23 45.19 -13.40
N PHE A 726 -17.71 46.41 -13.15
CA PHE A 726 -18.38 47.25 -14.14
C PHE A 726 -17.62 48.56 -14.33
N CYS A 727 -16.46 48.48 -14.98
CA CYS A 727 -15.53 49.60 -15.21
C CYS A 727 -16.14 50.81 -15.94
N CYS A 728 -17.36 50.71 -16.48
CA CYS A 728 -18.05 51.79 -17.21
C CYS A 728 -18.76 52.83 -16.30
N PHE A 729 -18.95 52.52 -15.01
CA PHE A 729 -19.67 53.41 -14.09
C PHE A 729 -18.72 54.00 -13.04
N LYS A 730 -18.75 55.33 -12.89
CA LYS A 730 -18.05 56.06 -11.82
C LYS A 730 -18.95 56.25 -10.60
N HIS A 731 -18.37 56.08 -9.42
CA HIS A 731 -19.04 56.48 -8.18
C HIS A 731 -19.01 58.02 -8.03
N LYS A 732 -20.15 58.63 -7.70
CA LYS A 732 -20.22 60.07 -7.38
C LYS A 732 -19.50 60.29 -6.04
N ALA A 733 -18.49 61.14 -6.03
CA ALA A 733 -17.80 61.53 -4.80
C ALA A 733 -18.78 62.26 -3.87
N LEU A 734 -19.15 61.63 -2.76
CA LEU A 734 -19.56 62.36 -1.56
C LEU A 734 -18.26 62.85 -0.90
N GLU A 735 -18.08 64.16 -0.85
CA GLU A 735 -17.09 64.80 0.01
C GLU A 735 -17.47 64.46 1.45
N GLU A 736 -16.68 63.60 2.11
CA GLU A 736 -16.65 63.56 3.57
C GLU A 736 -15.34 62.95 4.07
N THR A 737 -14.72 63.76 4.95
CA THR A 737 -13.64 63.53 5.93
C THR A 737 -12.73 62.33 5.74
N GLU A 738 -11.46 62.67 5.50
CA GLU A 738 -10.26 61.92 5.84
C GLU A 738 -10.30 61.36 7.27
N ASN A 739 -11.01 60.26 7.48
CA ASN A 739 -10.62 59.33 8.53
C ASN A 739 -9.58 58.41 7.90
N GLU A 740 -8.37 58.96 7.83
CA GLU A 740 -7.16 58.27 7.43
C GLU A 740 -6.96 57.00 8.27
N ASN A 741 -6.78 55.88 7.56
CA ASN A 741 -5.93 54.78 7.97
C ASN A 741 -6.30 54.08 9.27
N ASP A 742 -7.53 53.58 9.37
CA ASP A 742 -7.85 52.64 10.44
C ASP A 742 -7.29 51.25 10.07
N PRO A 743 -6.28 50.72 10.78
CA PRO A 743 -5.66 49.45 10.39
C PRO A 743 -6.70 48.32 10.46
N GLY A 744 -6.68 47.43 9.48
CA GLY A 744 -7.65 46.34 9.35
C GLY A 744 -7.79 45.52 10.64
N LEU A 745 -9.01 45.02 10.90
CA LEU A 745 -9.38 44.28 12.12
C LEU A 745 -8.35 43.20 12.50
N LEU A 746 -7.84 42.46 11.51
CA LEU A 746 -6.85 41.40 11.72
C LEU A 746 -5.52 41.94 12.26
N TYR A 747 -5.03 43.06 11.72
CA TYR A 747 -3.80 43.68 12.22
C TYR A 747 -3.98 44.18 13.66
N LYS A 748 -5.08 44.89 13.94
CA LYS A 748 -5.41 45.33 15.31
C LYS A 748 -5.47 44.14 16.26
N PHE A 749 -6.10 43.03 15.88
CA PHE A 749 -6.15 41.82 16.70
C PHE A 749 -4.75 41.25 16.98
N PHE A 750 -3.89 41.14 15.96
CA PHE A 750 -2.54 40.59 16.11
C PHE A 750 -1.65 41.48 16.97
N GLU A 751 -1.68 42.80 16.75
CA GLU A 751 -0.85 43.78 17.47
C GLU A 751 -1.31 43.98 18.91
N THR A 752 -2.62 44.07 19.16
CA THR A 752 -3.13 44.44 20.50
C THR A 752 -3.41 43.23 21.40
N ILE A 753 -3.82 42.09 20.85
CA ILE A 753 -4.26 40.92 21.62
C ILE A 753 -3.27 39.76 21.49
N TYR A 754 -3.02 39.29 20.27
CA TYR A 754 -2.30 38.02 20.05
C TYR A 754 -0.81 38.11 20.38
N ALA A 755 -0.07 39.04 19.78
CA ALA A 755 1.38 39.15 19.96
C ALA A 755 1.76 39.50 21.41
N PRO A 756 1.10 40.46 22.10
CA PRO A 756 1.38 40.72 23.51
C PRO A 756 1.02 39.56 24.43
N PHE A 757 0.03 38.72 24.07
CA PHE A 757 -0.30 37.52 24.82
C PHE A 757 0.75 36.42 24.65
N LEU A 758 1.16 36.13 23.41
CA LEU A 758 2.12 35.08 23.08
C LEU A 758 3.53 35.41 23.61
N MET A 759 3.93 36.68 23.56
CA MET A 759 5.26 37.14 23.99
C MET A 759 5.40 37.27 25.52
N LYS A 760 4.37 36.95 26.31
CA LYS A 760 4.50 36.84 27.77
C LYS A 760 5.49 35.71 28.11
N ASP A 761 6.44 35.99 29.00
CA ASP A 761 7.49 35.05 29.40
C ASP A 761 6.95 33.67 29.80
N VAL A 762 5.84 33.62 30.54
CA VAL A 762 5.19 32.36 30.98
C VAL A 762 4.52 31.61 29.82
N VAL A 763 3.91 32.32 28.88
CA VAL A 763 3.19 31.71 27.75
C VAL A 763 4.19 31.10 26.76
N ARG A 764 5.30 31.79 26.48
CA ARG A 764 6.38 31.28 25.61
C ARG A 764 6.94 29.96 26.13
N GLU A 765 7.22 29.88 27.43
CA GLU A 765 7.74 28.66 28.06
C GLU A 765 6.75 27.49 27.92
N LEU A 766 5.47 27.74 28.18
CA LEU A 766 4.41 26.74 28.06
C LEU A 766 4.27 26.25 26.62
N VAL A 767 4.32 27.15 25.63
CA VAL A 767 4.28 26.79 24.21
C VAL A 767 5.44 25.87 23.84
N ILE A 768 6.67 26.19 24.25
CA ILE A 768 7.85 25.34 23.97
C ILE A 768 7.67 23.94 24.57
N ILE A 769 7.22 23.84 25.83
CA ILE A 769 6.97 22.56 26.48
C ILE A 769 5.93 21.73 25.71
N ILE A 770 4.83 22.34 25.29
CA ILE A 770 3.77 21.65 24.52
C ILE A 770 4.30 21.16 23.17
N PHE A 771 5.01 21.99 22.42
CA PHE A 771 5.53 21.60 21.10
C PHE A 771 6.61 20.51 21.19
N VAL A 772 7.48 20.56 22.20
CA VAL A 772 8.46 19.50 22.44
C VAL A 772 7.78 18.20 22.90
N GLY A 773 6.73 18.30 23.73
CA GLY A 773 5.92 17.13 24.10
C GLY A 773 5.23 16.49 22.90
N TRP A 774 4.66 17.30 22.01
CA TRP A 774 4.08 16.82 20.76
C TRP A 774 5.15 16.18 19.86
N LEU A 775 6.34 16.78 19.76
CA LEU A 775 7.46 16.20 19.00
C LEU A 775 7.88 14.83 19.56
N CYS A 776 8.10 14.73 20.88
CA CYS A 776 8.46 13.48 21.54
C CYS A 776 7.38 12.41 21.36
N SER A 777 6.11 12.79 21.43
CA SER A 777 4.98 11.89 21.17
C SER A 777 4.82 11.51 19.69
N SER A 778 5.40 12.25 18.75
CA SER A 778 5.36 11.91 17.32
C SER A 778 6.53 11.00 16.93
N ILE A 779 7.63 11.03 17.70
CA ILE A 779 8.80 10.18 17.51
C ILE A 779 8.60 8.81 18.19
N ALA A 780 7.90 8.79 19.32
CA ALA A 780 7.47 7.57 20.01
C ALA A 780 6.21 6.99 19.37
#